data_AF-A0A8J7FSQ0-F1
#
_entry.id   AF-A0A8J7FSQ0-F1
#
_cell.length_a   1.000
_cell.length_b   1.000
_cell.length_c   1.000
_cell.angle_alpha   90.00
_cell.angle_beta   90.00
_cell.angle_gamma   90.00
#
_symmetry.space_group_name_H-M   'P 1'
#
loop_
_entity.id
_entity.type
_entity.pdbx_description
1 polymer ?
#
loop_
_entity_poly.entity_id
_entity_poly.type
_entity_poly.pdbx_seq_one_letter_code
_entity_poly.pdbx_strand_id
1 'polypeptide(L)'
;MVLQRVISYSLLGLLISFLLFASNTLKAQDTEVRSVRVLNVDYFGAELEVDLFLAEKEEEDPAKYFYLLLDAQVANPLKTKVDIAPGNNKVTVYIPRSEHREFSVTVKEVLVQFFKGNRRIAGSLFNNEPFYTEVYRLKIVWPSPQDATESIVGSVPIGYDFSAITRLHLNRRLPEEEGVVRVLLQNGLPISRIYKYEPSPNFPVRKTITLAKEIGFAAQRKLLSVLIKELGDVEWVKLEDLGANDFVYVGSMPARNKKPPALGRKAYIALREGMANEQEFYSYLNFKQIDKSESFDARHKKAAELLDNSNKWKLKEAKKILDGLIQKNPKYAPAYVELARYHMKSDWPKGLLKAEKLLLEALELKPDLADAHVLLGYVYTKQKRFSAAVAEYQKAKRLSTDNLWLYANWGLNYQMQGQAQEALDMYLSVLRTPSPRQNTTYVRRWVYKYSEFFGLLVALGKIREAEVHYDEFAEKYREFKCIYQDKAALRLYYTDNVSGAIRSYLKAEKYGCERDSATLALAYYMRWANLSKLSNNTLELEETVRKADLLAPEDAVLLYAAAISAKTSSLIPVLLANGKKIDRPDSRGMTALLYSIANQHIFATRTLLQSGSSVNRAYEFEGRFYAPLLIALQTENKDMIRLLLEFKADPSVRLPNGLTIEQLAQQMGMEELLRLLKRNSSV
;
A
#
# COMPACT_ATOMS: atom_id res chain seq x y z
N MET A 1 -12.31 -31.48 54.49
CA MET A 1 -13.75 -31.21 54.23
C MET A 1 -13.94 -31.29 52.71
N VAL A 2 -14.62 -32.32 52.17
CA VAL A 2 -16.10 -32.48 52.01
C VAL A 2 -16.58 -31.66 50.77
N LEU A 3 -17.04 -32.22 49.64
CA LEU A 3 -18.27 -33.02 49.31
C LEU A 3 -19.57 -32.19 49.43
N GLN A 4 -20.61 -32.20 48.58
CA GLN A 4 -21.08 -32.86 47.32
C GLN A 4 -22.08 -31.88 46.63
N ARG A 5 -22.82 -32.02 45.50
CA ARG A 5 -23.12 -32.93 44.34
C ARG A 5 -23.62 -31.94 43.21
N VAL A 6 -23.61 -32.11 41.88
CA VAL A 6 -23.70 -33.20 40.88
C VAL A 6 -25.13 -33.53 40.35
N ILE A 7 -25.48 -32.89 39.21
CA ILE A 7 -26.31 -33.33 38.05
C ILE A 7 -27.83 -33.63 38.18
N SER A 8 -28.62 -33.07 37.23
CA SER A 8 -29.72 -33.77 36.49
C SER A 8 -30.13 -33.02 35.21
N TYR A 9 -30.46 -33.75 34.13
CA TYR A 9 -30.91 -33.28 32.81
C TYR A 9 -32.25 -33.95 32.44
N SER A 10 -33.19 -33.20 31.83
CA SER A 10 -34.29 -33.64 30.90
C SER A 10 -35.43 -32.61 30.98
N LEU A 11 -36.03 -32.06 29.91
CA LEU A 11 -35.91 -32.26 28.47
C LEU A 11 -36.31 -33.65 27.91
N LEU A 12 -37.55 -34.02 28.22
CA LEU A 12 -38.48 -34.81 27.40
C LEU A 12 -39.88 -34.38 27.87
N GLY A 13 -40.91 -34.11 27.05
CA GLY A 13 -41.06 -34.25 25.61
C GLY A 13 -42.47 -34.76 25.31
N LEU A 14 -43.10 -34.31 24.22
CA LEU A 14 -44.42 -34.75 23.71
C LEU A 14 -45.63 -34.30 24.56
N LEU A 15 -46.53 -33.49 23.98
CA LEU A 15 -47.82 -33.88 23.37
C LEU A 15 -48.97 -34.17 24.36
N ILE A 16 -49.58 -33.08 24.84
CA ILE A 16 -51.04 -32.90 24.90
C ILE A 16 -51.27 -31.47 24.35
N SER A 17 -51.50 -31.17 23.07
CA SER A 17 -52.11 -31.88 21.94
C SER A 17 -53.55 -32.34 22.19
N PHE A 18 -54.50 -31.56 21.66
CA PHE A 18 -55.97 -31.79 21.62
C PHE A 18 -56.63 -31.74 23.03
N LEU A 19 -57.81 -31.12 23.25
CA LEU A 19 -58.77 -30.38 22.41
C LEU A 19 -59.09 -29.00 23.06
N LEU A 20 -59.17 -27.86 22.35
CA LEU A 20 -60.17 -27.38 21.38
C LEU A 20 -61.44 -26.75 22.02
N PHE A 21 -61.90 -25.63 21.42
CA PHE A 21 -62.95 -24.69 21.86
C PHE A 21 -62.62 -23.88 23.13
N ALA A 22 -62.29 -22.58 23.07
CA ALA A 22 -63.02 -21.38 22.57
C ALA A 22 -63.93 -20.75 23.66
N SER A 23 -64.18 -19.44 23.69
CA SER A 23 -63.88 -18.39 22.70
C SER A 23 -63.47 -17.07 23.35
N ASN A 24 -62.40 -16.44 22.84
CA ASN A 24 -62.26 -14.97 22.88
C ASN A 24 -61.56 -14.54 21.59
N THR A 25 -62.27 -13.78 20.75
CA THR A 25 -61.88 -13.55 19.36
C THR A 25 -60.78 -12.50 19.25
N LEU A 26 -59.56 -12.94 18.92
CA LEU A 26 -58.62 -12.09 18.19
C LEU A 26 -59.27 -11.75 16.84
N LYS A 27 -59.78 -10.51 16.70
CA LYS A 27 -60.09 -9.97 15.38
C LYS A 27 -58.78 -9.92 14.59
N ALA A 28 -58.81 -10.40 13.35
CA ALA A 28 -57.78 -10.02 12.39
C ALA A 28 -57.76 -8.48 12.32
N GLN A 29 -56.58 -7.88 12.38
CA GLN A 29 -56.44 -6.48 11.99
C GLN A 29 -56.67 -6.42 10.48
N ASP A 30 -57.68 -5.69 10.03
CA ASP A 30 -57.83 -5.37 8.62
C ASP A 30 -56.70 -4.43 8.16
N THR A 31 -56.48 -4.37 6.84
CA THR A 31 -55.41 -3.54 6.25
C THR A 31 -55.65 -2.05 6.53
N GLU A 32 -54.66 -1.38 7.11
CA GLU A 32 -54.75 0.01 7.60
C GLU A 32 -53.53 0.86 7.19
N VAL A 33 -53.74 2.14 6.89
CA VAL A 33 -52.66 3.14 6.92
C VAL A 33 -52.52 3.65 8.35
N ARG A 34 -51.34 3.48 8.95
CA ARG A 34 -51.06 3.88 10.34
C ARG A 34 -50.60 5.32 10.47
N SER A 35 -49.89 5.84 9.47
CA SER A 35 -49.57 7.27 9.40
C SER A 35 -49.17 7.71 8.00
N VAL A 36 -49.44 8.98 7.69
CA VAL A 36 -48.84 9.67 6.54
C VAL A 36 -48.06 10.87 7.08
N ARG A 37 -46.77 10.95 6.78
CA ARG A 37 -45.86 12.01 7.26
C ARG A 37 -45.15 12.68 6.09
N VAL A 38 -44.92 13.98 6.16
CA VAL A 38 -44.02 14.68 5.24
C VAL A 38 -42.57 14.42 5.69
N LEU A 39 -41.73 13.90 4.81
CA LEU A 39 -40.28 13.73 5.04
C LEU A 39 -39.49 14.95 4.61
N ASN A 40 -39.82 15.52 3.44
CA ASN A 40 -39.07 16.61 2.82
C ASN A 40 -39.99 17.46 1.92
N VAL A 41 -39.65 18.73 1.69
CA VAL A 41 -40.35 19.61 0.73
C VAL A 41 -39.30 20.48 0.01
N ASP A 42 -39.19 20.29 -1.30
CA ASP A 42 -38.41 21.16 -2.18
C ASP A 42 -39.33 22.12 -2.96
N TYR A 43 -38.77 22.92 -3.88
CA TYR A 43 -39.55 23.90 -4.65
C TYR A 43 -40.57 23.23 -5.61
N PHE A 44 -40.25 22.03 -6.09
CA PHE A 44 -40.96 21.28 -7.13
C PHE A 44 -41.89 20.20 -6.57
N GLY A 45 -41.63 19.65 -5.37
CA GLY A 45 -42.48 18.63 -4.76
C GLY A 45 -42.20 18.30 -3.29
N ALA A 46 -43.11 17.54 -2.71
CA ALA A 46 -43.09 17.11 -1.32
C ALA A 46 -42.98 15.59 -1.24
N GLU A 47 -42.04 15.11 -0.43
CA GLU A 47 -41.81 13.70 -0.17
C GLU A 47 -42.55 13.27 1.10
N LEU A 48 -43.30 12.17 1.02
CA LEU A 48 -44.09 11.60 2.10
C LEU A 48 -43.62 10.18 2.44
N GLU A 49 -43.73 9.81 3.71
CA GLU A 49 -43.71 8.42 4.18
C GLU A 49 -45.15 8.00 4.53
N VAL A 50 -45.62 6.92 3.92
CA VAL A 50 -46.85 6.21 4.30
C VAL A 50 -46.45 4.96 5.08
N ASP A 51 -46.78 4.90 6.36
CA ASP A 51 -46.61 3.73 7.22
C ASP A 51 -47.91 2.92 7.15
N LEU A 52 -47.87 1.71 6.60
CA LEU A 52 -49.03 0.89 6.25
C LEU A 52 -48.87 -0.53 6.78
N PHE A 53 -49.96 -1.11 7.28
CA PHE A 53 -50.03 -2.51 7.69
C PHE A 53 -50.89 -3.32 6.72
N LEU A 54 -50.27 -4.25 5.98
CA LEU A 54 -51.00 -5.23 5.19
C LEU A 54 -51.35 -6.43 6.07
N ALA A 55 -52.64 -6.70 6.21
CA ALA A 55 -53.14 -7.90 6.86
C ALA A 55 -52.74 -9.17 6.09
N GLU A 56 -52.31 -10.21 6.79
CA GLU A 56 -52.18 -11.54 6.21
C GLU A 56 -53.57 -12.14 5.98
N LYS A 57 -53.93 -12.33 4.70
CA LYS A 57 -54.96 -13.28 4.28
C LYS A 57 -54.31 -14.28 3.33
N GLU A 58 -54.72 -15.53 3.46
CA GLU A 58 -53.99 -16.68 2.95
C GLU A 58 -53.97 -16.76 1.41
N GLU A 59 -52.88 -17.38 0.94
CA GLU A 59 -52.62 -17.91 -0.41
C GLU A 59 -52.30 -16.96 -1.61
N GLU A 60 -51.24 -17.40 -2.29
CA GLU A 60 -50.68 -17.10 -3.63
C GLU A 60 -50.18 -15.68 -4.02
N ASP A 61 -48.87 -15.68 -4.33
CA ASP A 61 -48.02 -14.63 -4.94
C ASP A 61 -47.89 -13.31 -4.12
N PRO A 62 -46.67 -12.77 -3.89
CA PRO A 62 -46.49 -11.40 -3.40
C PRO A 62 -46.99 -10.39 -4.45
N ALA A 63 -48.32 -10.20 -4.44
CA ALA A 63 -49.06 -9.43 -5.42
C ALA A 63 -48.46 -8.02 -5.52
N LYS A 64 -48.06 -7.64 -6.74
CA LYS A 64 -47.41 -6.36 -6.96
C LYS A 64 -48.43 -5.23 -6.88
N TYR A 65 -48.71 -4.78 -5.68
CA TYR A 65 -49.55 -3.64 -5.38
C TYR A 65 -49.12 -2.38 -6.17
N PHE A 66 -50.02 -1.42 -6.24
CA PHE A 66 -49.76 -0.08 -6.74
C PHE A 66 -50.74 0.88 -6.07
N TYR A 67 -50.29 2.11 -5.87
CA TYR A 67 -51.15 3.17 -5.37
C TYR A 67 -51.54 4.12 -6.51
N LEU A 68 -52.73 4.69 -6.38
CA LEU A 68 -53.10 5.92 -7.06
C LEU A 68 -53.03 7.04 -6.03
N LEU A 69 -52.42 8.15 -6.42
CA LEU A 69 -52.38 9.34 -5.59
C LEU A 69 -53.00 10.51 -6.33
N LEU A 70 -54.10 10.97 -5.75
CA LEU A 70 -54.95 12.02 -6.27
C LEU A 70 -54.88 13.22 -5.31
N ASP A 71 -54.51 14.37 -5.87
CA ASP A 71 -54.91 15.65 -5.29
C ASP A 71 -56.43 15.75 -5.45
N ALA A 72 -57.17 15.85 -4.35
CA ALA A 72 -58.64 15.79 -4.38
C ALA A 72 -59.29 16.92 -5.21
N GLN A 73 -58.51 17.93 -5.64
CA GLN A 73 -58.96 19.06 -6.45
C GLN A 73 -58.37 19.08 -7.87
N VAL A 74 -57.55 18.10 -8.29
CA VAL A 74 -56.89 18.10 -9.61
C VAL A 74 -57.03 16.75 -10.33
N ALA A 75 -57.64 16.78 -11.51
CA ALA A 75 -58.06 15.60 -12.28
C ALA A 75 -56.95 14.73 -12.92
N ASN A 76 -55.69 14.89 -12.50
CA ASN A 76 -54.54 14.18 -13.08
C ASN A 76 -53.79 13.36 -12.00
N PRO A 77 -54.09 12.06 -11.82
CA PRO A 77 -53.43 11.23 -10.80
C PRO A 77 -51.97 10.92 -11.12
N LEU A 78 -51.13 10.90 -10.08
CA LEU A 78 -49.82 10.29 -10.16
C LEU A 78 -49.94 8.76 -10.01
N LYS A 79 -49.21 8.05 -10.88
CA LYS A 79 -49.22 6.59 -11.00
C LYS A 79 -47.83 6.04 -10.75
N THR A 80 -47.54 5.69 -9.51
CA THR A 80 -46.26 5.11 -9.11
C THR A 80 -46.48 3.70 -8.57
N LYS A 81 -45.60 2.79 -8.96
CA LYS A 81 -45.63 1.39 -8.52
C LYS A 81 -44.62 1.18 -7.40
N VAL A 82 -45.08 0.63 -6.28
CA VAL A 82 -44.22 0.15 -5.19
C VAL A 82 -44.64 -1.28 -4.88
N ASP A 83 -43.66 -2.17 -4.77
CA ASP A 83 -43.88 -3.54 -4.32
C ASP A 83 -43.95 -3.54 -2.77
N ILE A 84 -45.00 -4.12 -2.20
CA ILE A 84 -45.34 -4.10 -0.76
C ILE A 84 -45.60 -5.56 -0.33
N ALA A 85 -45.14 -5.97 0.85
CA ALA A 85 -45.30 -7.33 1.39
C ALA A 85 -46.22 -7.35 2.63
N PRO A 86 -46.74 -8.51 3.09
CA PRO A 86 -47.52 -8.56 4.34
C PRO A 86 -46.77 -7.98 5.56
N GLY A 87 -47.51 -7.42 6.52
CA GLY A 87 -46.95 -6.77 7.71
C GLY A 87 -46.72 -5.26 7.57
N ASN A 88 -45.81 -4.70 8.39
CA ASN A 88 -45.49 -3.26 8.42
C ASN A 88 -44.62 -2.85 7.23
N ASN A 89 -45.07 -1.87 6.46
CA ASN A 89 -44.33 -1.33 5.32
C ASN A 89 -44.29 0.21 5.40
N LYS A 90 -43.11 0.78 5.15
CA LYS A 90 -42.93 2.22 4.96
C LYS A 90 -42.73 2.48 3.48
N VAL A 91 -43.67 3.17 2.86
CA VAL A 91 -43.68 3.50 1.43
C VAL A 91 -43.38 4.99 1.27
N THR A 92 -42.26 5.30 0.61
CA THR A 92 -41.89 6.68 0.28
C THR A 92 -42.51 7.11 -1.04
N VAL A 93 -43.01 8.35 -1.09
CA VAL A 93 -43.92 8.87 -2.12
C VAL A 93 -43.58 10.33 -2.43
N TYR A 94 -43.67 10.75 -3.69
CA TYR A 94 -43.44 12.16 -4.08
C TYR A 94 -44.70 12.79 -4.70
N ILE A 95 -45.08 13.97 -4.22
CA ILE A 95 -46.19 14.80 -4.75
C ILE A 95 -45.60 16.08 -5.37
N PRO A 96 -45.73 16.29 -6.69
CA PRO A 96 -45.29 17.53 -7.32
C PRO A 96 -46.21 18.71 -6.97
N ARG A 97 -45.64 19.91 -6.98
CA ARG A 97 -46.35 21.18 -6.77
C ARG A 97 -47.29 21.47 -7.95
N SER A 98 -48.59 21.57 -7.68
CA SER A 98 -49.61 21.95 -8.68
C SER A 98 -49.38 23.37 -9.19
N GLU A 99 -49.48 23.59 -10.51
CA GLU A 99 -48.98 24.80 -11.21
C GLU A 99 -49.66 26.14 -10.84
N HIS A 100 -50.75 26.11 -10.06
CA HIS A 100 -51.54 27.30 -9.72
C HIS A 100 -51.86 27.41 -8.23
N ARG A 101 -51.02 28.16 -7.48
CA ARG A 101 -51.36 29.20 -6.47
C ARG A 101 -50.18 29.48 -5.51
N GLU A 102 -50.37 30.50 -4.67
CA GLU A 102 -49.32 31.40 -4.16
C GLU A 102 -48.54 30.88 -2.94
N PHE A 103 -47.49 31.63 -2.56
CA PHE A 103 -46.56 31.35 -1.47
C PHE A 103 -47.24 31.31 -0.11
N SER A 104 -47.79 30.15 0.25
CA SER A 104 -48.54 29.96 1.47
C SER A 104 -48.50 28.51 1.96
N VAL A 105 -48.75 28.35 3.25
CA VAL A 105 -49.02 27.06 3.89
C VAL A 105 -50.28 26.47 3.28
N THR A 106 -50.13 25.47 2.41
CA THR A 106 -51.26 24.86 1.71
C THR A 106 -51.70 23.59 2.45
N VAL A 107 -52.95 23.54 2.89
CA VAL A 107 -53.57 22.28 3.31
C VAL A 107 -54.10 21.59 2.06
N LYS A 108 -53.50 20.46 1.69
CA LYS A 108 -53.95 19.61 0.58
C LYS A 108 -54.73 18.42 1.12
N GLU A 109 -55.83 18.10 0.48
CA GLU A 109 -56.51 16.82 0.63
C GLU A 109 -55.93 15.82 -0.37
N VAL A 110 -55.30 14.79 0.18
CA VAL A 110 -54.51 13.80 -0.54
C VAL A 110 -55.23 12.47 -0.43
N LEU A 111 -55.87 12.06 -1.53
CA LEU A 111 -56.61 10.81 -1.64
C LEU A 111 -55.62 9.69 -1.98
N VAL A 112 -55.45 8.76 -1.04
CA VAL A 112 -54.57 7.58 -1.15
C VAL A 112 -55.44 6.36 -1.44
N GLN A 113 -55.18 5.68 -2.57
CA GLN A 113 -55.91 4.47 -2.96
C GLN A 113 -54.94 3.34 -3.30
N PHE A 114 -55.18 2.13 -2.80
CA PHE A 114 -54.36 0.95 -3.09
C PHE A 114 -55.15 -0.12 -3.86
N PHE A 115 -54.46 -0.77 -4.80
CA PHE A 115 -55.05 -1.75 -5.74
C PHE A 115 -54.19 -3.02 -5.82
N LYS A 116 -54.84 -4.20 -5.93
CA LYS A 116 -54.19 -5.50 -6.17
C LYS A 116 -54.12 -5.76 -7.69
N GLY A 117 -52.99 -6.24 -8.20
CA GLY A 117 -52.83 -6.60 -9.62
C GLY A 117 -51.42 -7.06 -10.00
N ASN A 118 -51.26 -7.60 -11.22
CA ASN A 118 -50.00 -8.18 -11.70
C ASN A 118 -49.48 -7.51 -13.00
N ARG A 119 -48.26 -7.85 -13.41
CA ARG A 119 -47.30 -6.99 -14.14
C ARG A 119 -47.58 -6.68 -15.62
N ARG A 120 -48.77 -7.00 -16.18
CA ARG A 120 -49.07 -6.85 -17.62
C ARG A 120 -50.56 -6.53 -17.94
N ILE A 121 -51.00 -5.29 -17.70
CA ILE A 121 -52.07 -4.67 -18.52
C ILE A 121 -51.70 -3.21 -18.78
N ALA A 122 -51.53 -2.86 -20.05
CA ALA A 122 -51.52 -1.47 -20.50
C ALA A 122 -52.91 -1.15 -21.07
N GLY A 123 -53.61 -0.15 -20.53
CA GLY A 123 -54.93 0.29 -21.00
C GLY A 123 -55.98 0.42 -19.89
N SER A 124 -56.44 -0.71 -19.33
CA SER A 124 -57.64 -0.76 -18.48
C SER A 124 -57.35 -0.78 -16.97
N LEU A 125 -56.90 0.36 -16.44
CA LEU A 125 -56.72 0.56 -14.98
C LEU A 125 -58.01 0.95 -14.22
N PHE A 126 -59.14 1.12 -14.90
CA PHE A 126 -60.37 1.70 -14.35
C PHE A 126 -61.41 0.70 -13.84
N ASN A 127 -61.14 -0.62 -13.93
CA ASN A 127 -62.13 -1.67 -13.62
C ASN A 127 -61.84 -2.48 -12.34
N ASN A 128 -60.73 -2.20 -11.64
CA ASN A 128 -60.47 -2.77 -10.32
C ASN A 128 -60.87 -1.74 -9.27
N GLU A 129 -61.78 -2.07 -8.37
CA GLU A 129 -62.03 -1.24 -7.19
C GLU A 129 -60.78 -1.23 -6.27
N PRO A 130 -60.47 -0.09 -5.65
CA PRO A 130 -59.38 -0.01 -4.68
C PRO A 130 -59.78 -0.76 -3.40
N PHE A 131 -58.95 -1.69 -2.93
CA PHE A 131 -59.22 -2.41 -1.68
C PHE A 131 -59.01 -1.54 -0.43
N TYR A 132 -58.37 -0.38 -0.60
CA TYR A 132 -58.22 0.65 0.43
C TYR A 132 -58.36 2.03 -0.21
N THR A 133 -59.11 2.94 0.41
CA THR A 133 -59.25 4.33 -0.03
C THR A 133 -59.46 5.23 1.18
N GLU A 134 -58.63 6.27 1.32
CA GLU A 134 -58.72 7.22 2.43
C GLU A 134 -58.19 8.61 2.02
N VAL A 135 -58.69 9.68 2.66
CA VAL A 135 -58.30 11.08 2.40
C VAL A 135 -57.51 11.65 3.58
N TYR A 136 -56.27 12.04 3.33
CA TYR A 136 -55.39 12.66 4.31
C TYR A 136 -55.29 14.17 4.09
N ARG A 137 -55.54 14.98 5.14
CA ARG A 137 -55.27 16.42 5.14
C ARG A 137 -53.82 16.69 5.54
N LEU A 138 -52.98 17.05 4.58
CA LEU A 138 -51.57 17.34 4.79
C LEU A 138 -51.28 18.85 4.67
N LYS A 139 -50.56 19.39 5.65
CA LYS A 139 -50.14 20.80 5.72
C LYS A 139 -48.74 20.93 5.14
N ILE A 140 -48.64 21.33 3.87
CA ILE A 140 -47.37 21.43 3.13
C ILE A 140 -46.97 22.90 3.00
N VAL A 141 -45.67 23.19 3.17
CA VAL A 141 -45.12 24.56 3.14
C VAL A 141 -44.04 24.62 2.07
N TRP A 142 -44.33 25.32 0.98
CA TRP A 142 -43.46 25.40 -0.19
C TRP A 142 -42.40 26.51 -0.06
N PRO A 143 -41.11 26.25 -0.35
CA PRO A 143 -40.07 27.28 -0.33
C PRO A 143 -40.22 28.30 -1.47
N SER A 144 -39.58 29.46 -1.30
CA SER A 144 -39.57 30.56 -2.26
C SER A 144 -38.58 30.31 -3.40
N PRO A 145 -38.89 30.69 -4.66
CA PRO A 145 -37.96 30.57 -5.78
C PRO A 145 -36.73 31.49 -5.66
N GLN A 146 -36.75 32.48 -4.74
CA GLN A 146 -35.59 33.34 -4.49
C GLN A 146 -34.54 32.67 -3.59
N ASP A 147 -34.95 31.74 -2.71
CA ASP A 147 -34.05 30.97 -1.84
C ASP A 147 -33.35 29.83 -2.61
N ALA A 148 -33.92 29.43 -3.74
CA ALA A 148 -33.57 28.24 -4.54
C ALA A 148 -32.26 28.38 -5.38
N THR A 149 -31.16 28.80 -4.75
CA THR A 149 -29.82 28.81 -5.39
C THR A 149 -29.17 27.43 -5.47
N GLU A 150 -29.44 26.55 -4.51
CA GLU A 150 -29.33 25.09 -4.66
C GLU A 150 -30.74 24.49 -4.53
N SER A 151 -31.12 23.55 -5.39
CA SER A 151 -32.32 22.72 -5.21
C SER A 151 -31.95 21.24 -5.29
N ILE A 152 -32.32 20.48 -4.26
CA ILE A 152 -32.36 19.01 -4.30
C ILE A 152 -33.66 18.64 -5.04
N VAL A 153 -33.62 17.63 -5.92
CA VAL A 153 -34.77 17.26 -6.76
C VAL A 153 -34.96 15.74 -6.79
N GLY A 154 -35.44 15.23 -5.66
CA GLY A 154 -35.78 13.82 -5.47
C GLY A 154 -34.78 12.99 -4.64
N SER A 155 -35.31 11.91 -4.06
CA SER A 155 -34.59 10.94 -3.24
C SER A 155 -33.64 10.05 -4.04
N VAL A 156 -32.43 9.82 -3.52
CA VAL A 156 -31.43 8.93 -4.13
C VAL A 156 -31.80 7.46 -3.89
N PRO A 157 -31.95 6.62 -4.93
CA PRO A 157 -32.05 5.17 -4.76
C PRO A 157 -30.78 4.63 -4.08
N ILE A 158 -30.92 3.79 -3.05
CA ILE A 158 -29.77 3.23 -2.33
C ILE A 158 -29.14 2.11 -3.18
N GLY A 159 -28.30 2.53 -4.13
CA GLY A 159 -27.57 1.68 -5.06
C GLY A 159 -26.92 2.55 -6.15
N TYR A 160 -25.59 2.49 -6.26
CA TYR A 160 -24.83 3.21 -7.28
C TYR A 160 -25.00 2.54 -8.66
N ASP A 161 -26.11 2.82 -9.34
CA ASP A 161 -26.22 2.62 -10.78
C ASP A 161 -25.76 3.89 -11.53
N PHE A 162 -25.04 3.73 -12.63
CA PHE A 162 -24.44 4.82 -13.43
C PHE A 162 -25.47 5.53 -14.33
N SER A 163 -26.75 5.43 -13.96
CA SER A 163 -27.92 5.97 -14.67
C SER A 163 -28.43 7.32 -14.12
N ALA A 164 -27.87 7.80 -13.01
CA ALA A 164 -28.26 9.04 -12.35
C ALA A 164 -27.47 10.25 -12.84
N ILE A 165 -28.07 11.45 -12.75
CA ILE A 165 -27.42 12.74 -12.99
C ILE A 165 -27.19 13.38 -11.62
N THR A 166 -25.98 13.32 -11.08
CA THR A 166 -25.76 13.84 -9.72
C THR A 166 -26.02 15.35 -9.67
N ARG A 167 -25.61 16.13 -10.69
CA ARG A 167 -25.78 17.60 -10.69
C ARG A 167 -26.09 18.16 -12.09
N LEU A 168 -27.20 18.89 -12.22
CA LEU A 168 -27.62 19.57 -13.46
C LEU A 168 -27.46 21.09 -13.34
N HIS A 169 -26.71 21.70 -14.27
CA HIS A 169 -26.50 23.14 -14.38
C HIS A 169 -27.33 23.72 -15.53
N LEU A 170 -28.23 24.65 -15.21
CA LEU A 170 -29.13 25.30 -16.17
C LEU A 170 -28.81 26.78 -16.30
N ASN A 171 -28.78 27.26 -17.54
CA ASN A 171 -28.62 28.67 -17.86
C ASN A 171 -29.95 29.42 -17.67
N ARG A 172 -30.00 30.33 -16.68
CA ARG A 172 -31.15 31.17 -16.29
C ARG A 172 -31.80 31.98 -17.43
N ARG A 173 -31.15 32.10 -18.58
CA ARG A 173 -31.65 32.84 -19.75
C ARG A 173 -32.24 31.94 -20.85
N LEU A 174 -32.36 30.63 -20.61
CA LEU A 174 -33.09 29.71 -21.51
C LEU A 174 -34.60 29.82 -21.27
N PRO A 175 -35.43 30.02 -22.32
CA PRO A 175 -36.87 30.18 -22.17
C PRO A 175 -37.60 28.89 -21.76
N GLU A 176 -36.99 27.71 -21.92
CA GLU A 176 -37.60 26.41 -21.62
C GLU A 176 -37.03 25.71 -20.37
N GLU A 177 -36.28 26.41 -19.50
CA GLU A 177 -35.46 25.76 -18.46
C GLU A 177 -36.25 24.86 -17.48
N GLU A 178 -37.50 25.20 -17.14
CA GLU A 178 -38.32 24.38 -16.23
C GLU A 178 -38.96 23.17 -16.95
N GLY A 179 -39.21 23.29 -18.25
CA GLY A 179 -39.66 22.17 -19.09
C GLY A 179 -38.57 21.10 -19.21
N VAL A 180 -37.31 21.52 -19.38
CA VAL A 180 -36.15 20.62 -19.39
C VAL A 180 -36.09 19.75 -18.13
N VAL A 181 -36.21 20.36 -16.94
CA VAL A 181 -36.21 19.61 -15.67
C VAL A 181 -37.37 18.62 -15.62
N ARG A 182 -38.59 19.11 -15.90
CA ARG A 182 -39.83 18.34 -15.82
C ARG A 182 -39.76 17.07 -16.65
N VAL A 183 -39.32 17.16 -17.91
CA VAL A 183 -39.33 16.00 -18.82
C VAL A 183 -38.20 15.01 -18.51
N LEU A 184 -37.04 15.47 -18.01
CA LEU A 184 -35.97 14.57 -17.55
C LEU A 184 -36.45 13.68 -16.37
N LEU A 185 -37.12 14.27 -15.39
CA LEU A 185 -37.70 13.55 -14.26
C LEU A 185 -38.80 12.57 -14.72
N GLN A 186 -39.72 13.03 -15.57
CA GLN A 186 -40.80 12.19 -16.12
C GLN A 186 -40.29 10.98 -16.92
N ASN A 187 -39.11 11.08 -17.55
CA ASN A 187 -38.48 9.97 -18.27
C ASN A 187 -37.62 9.06 -17.37
N GLY A 188 -37.62 9.26 -16.05
CA GLY A 188 -36.84 8.44 -15.11
C GLY A 188 -35.33 8.64 -15.28
N LEU A 189 -34.88 9.89 -15.26
CA LEU A 189 -33.49 10.27 -15.02
C LEU A 189 -33.45 11.00 -13.67
N PRO A 190 -33.02 10.37 -12.56
CA PRO A 190 -32.97 11.03 -11.26
C PRO A 190 -31.87 12.11 -11.24
N ILE A 191 -32.21 13.31 -10.78
CA ILE A 191 -31.32 14.49 -10.77
C ILE A 191 -31.10 14.94 -9.32
N SER A 192 -29.98 14.56 -8.69
CA SER A 192 -29.87 14.77 -7.22
C SER A 192 -29.81 16.24 -6.81
N ARG A 193 -29.27 17.12 -7.67
CA ARG A 193 -29.25 18.59 -7.46
C ARG A 193 -29.35 19.37 -8.78
N ILE A 194 -29.96 20.55 -8.71
CA ILE A 194 -30.02 21.53 -9.80
C ILE A 194 -29.37 22.86 -9.37
N TYR A 195 -28.60 23.44 -10.29
CA TYR A 195 -27.82 24.67 -10.15
C TYR A 195 -28.17 25.64 -11.28
N LYS A 196 -28.92 26.70 -11.00
CA LYS A 196 -29.21 27.76 -12.00
C LYS A 196 -28.07 28.79 -12.06
N TYR A 197 -27.39 28.92 -13.19
CA TYR A 197 -26.29 29.88 -13.42
C TYR A 197 -26.65 30.93 -14.48
N GLU A 198 -25.95 32.05 -14.50
CA GLU A 198 -26.13 33.10 -15.50
C GLU A 198 -24.82 33.34 -16.29
N PRO A 199 -24.85 33.35 -17.63
CA PRO A 199 -23.66 33.61 -18.45
C PRO A 199 -23.31 35.11 -18.48
N SER A 200 -22.05 35.41 -18.80
CA SER A 200 -21.61 36.80 -19.04
C SER A 200 -22.47 37.47 -20.13
N PRO A 201 -22.92 38.73 -19.93
CA PRO A 201 -23.90 39.38 -20.82
C PRO A 201 -23.44 39.56 -22.26
N ASN A 202 -22.13 39.45 -22.54
CA ASN A 202 -21.56 39.60 -23.88
C ASN A 202 -21.66 38.32 -24.74
N PHE A 203 -22.26 37.24 -24.23
CA PHE A 203 -22.44 35.98 -24.97
C PHE A 203 -23.93 35.74 -25.32
N PRO A 204 -24.25 35.41 -26.58
CA PRO A 204 -25.62 35.06 -26.95
C PRO A 204 -26.07 33.77 -26.26
N VAL A 205 -27.35 33.71 -25.90
CA VAL A 205 -27.98 32.49 -25.39
C VAL A 205 -28.14 31.51 -26.56
N ARG A 206 -27.58 30.31 -26.42
CA ARG A 206 -27.64 29.24 -27.41
C ARG A 206 -28.14 27.96 -26.76
N LYS A 207 -28.88 27.15 -27.50
CA LYS A 207 -29.29 25.80 -27.07
C LYS A 207 -28.09 24.86 -27.22
N THR A 208 -27.30 24.72 -26.17
CA THR A 208 -26.10 23.87 -26.14
C THR A 208 -26.09 22.92 -24.96
N ILE A 209 -25.65 21.67 -25.16
CA ILE A 209 -25.58 20.65 -24.10
C ILE A 209 -24.11 20.26 -23.89
N THR A 210 -23.62 20.28 -22.66
CA THR A 210 -22.32 19.70 -22.28
C THR A 210 -22.51 18.58 -21.28
N LEU A 211 -22.09 17.38 -21.66
CA LEU A 211 -22.15 16.17 -20.86
C LEU A 211 -20.79 15.94 -20.16
N ALA A 212 -20.80 15.50 -18.90
CA ALA A 212 -19.60 14.95 -18.28
C ALA A 212 -19.26 13.57 -18.87
N LYS A 213 -17.97 13.32 -19.11
CA LYS A 213 -17.45 12.04 -19.59
C LYS A 213 -17.64 10.87 -18.61
N GLU A 214 -17.87 11.16 -17.33
CA GLU A 214 -17.96 10.15 -16.27
C GLU A 214 -19.37 9.51 -16.18
N ILE A 215 -20.36 10.09 -16.85
CA ILE A 215 -21.72 9.53 -17.01
C ILE A 215 -21.66 8.36 -18.01
N GLY A 216 -22.28 7.22 -17.71
CA GLY A 216 -22.24 6.03 -18.58
C GLY A 216 -22.96 6.22 -19.94
N PHE A 217 -22.53 5.49 -20.98
CA PHE A 217 -23.06 5.63 -22.36
C PHE A 217 -24.60 5.58 -22.43
N ALA A 218 -25.24 4.62 -21.77
CA ALA A 218 -26.71 4.49 -21.77
C ALA A 218 -27.41 5.73 -21.17
N ALA A 219 -26.83 6.32 -20.12
CA ALA A 219 -27.33 7.54 -19.50
C ALA A 219 -27.06 8.78 -20.36
N GLN A 220 -25.85 8.92 -20.94
CA GLN A 220 -25.52 9.96 -21.91
C GLN A 220 -26.48 9.95 -23.10
N ARG A 221 -26.76 8.76 -23.68
CA ARG A 221 -27.69 8.56 -24.81
C ARG A 221 -29.13 8.89 -24.42
N LYS A 222 -29.62 8.39 -23.28
CA LYS A 222 -30.99 8.65 -22.80
C LYS A 222 -31.20 10.15 -22.54
N LEU A 223 -30.31 10.77 -21.76
CA LEU A 223 -30.28 12.21 -21.49
C LEU A 223 -30.28 13.05 -22.78
N LEU A 224 -29.41 12.71 -23.74
CA LEU A 224 -29.32 13.42 -25.00
C LEU A 224 -30.59 13.28 -25.85
N SER A 225 -31.19 12.08 -25.92
CA SER A 225 -32.43 11.85 -26.65
C SER A 225 -33.62 12.63 -26.09
N VAL A 226 -33.74 12.73 -24.76
CA VAL A 226 -34.77 13.55 -24.09
C VAL A 226 -34.52 15.03 -24.36
N LEU A 227 -33.30 15.52 -24.14
CA LEU A 227 -32.99 16.94 -24.34
C LEU A 227 -33.19 17.40 -25.79
N ILE A 228 -32.80 16.61 -26.80
CA ILE A 228 -33.03 16.94 -28.21
C ILE A 228 -34.53 16.98 -28.54
N LYS A 229 -35.33 16.07 -27.99
CA LYS A 229 -36.77 16.01 -28.25
C LYS A 229 -37.50 17.27 -27.76
N GLU A 230 -37.15 17.78 -26.59
CA GLU A 230 -37.86 18.89 -25.95
C GLU A 230 -37.25 20.28 -26.25
N LEU A 231 -35.93 20.39 -26.48
CA LEU A 231 -35.29 21.66 -26.85
C LEU A 231 -35.41 22.01 -28.35
N GLY A 232 -35.81 21.05 -29.19
CA GLY A 232 -35.78 21.20 -30.65
C GLY A 232 -34.36 21.10 -31.21
N ASP A 233 -34.03 21.89 -32.24
CA ASP A 233 -32.68 21.85 -32.82
C ASP A 233 -31.64 22.47 -31.88
N VAL A 234 -30.94 21.58 -31.17
CA VAL A 234 -29.79 21.89 -30.31
C VAL A 234 -28.58 22.22 -31.20
N GLU A 235 -28.08 23.46 -31.11
CA GLU A 235 -26.99 23.92 -31.98
C GLU A 235 -25.67 23.16 -31.78
N TRP A 236 -25.30 22.85 -30.53
CA TRP A 236 -24.02 22.20 -30.19
C TRP A 236 -24.19 21.22 -29.03
N VAL A 237 -23.61 20.04 -29.18
CA VAL A 237 -23.53 19.00 -28.13
C VAL A 237 -22.05 18.66 -27.92
N LYS A 238 -21.63 18.60 -26.65
CA LYS A 238 -20.22 18.58 -26.23
C LYS A 238 -20.00 17.58 -25.09
N LEU A 239 -18.80 16.99 -25.00
CA LEU A 239 -18.36 16.13 -23.91
C LEU A 239 -17.05 16.64 -23.30
N GLU A 240 -17.02 16.85 -21.98
CA GLU A 240 -15.84 17.38 -21.28
C GLU A 240 -15.32 16.53 -20.12
N ASP A 241 -14.02 16.68 -19.93
CA ASP A 241 -13.22 16.13 -18.83
C ASP A 241 -13.25 17.18 -17.70
N LEU A 242 -14.33 17.19 -16.92
CA LEU A 242 -14.62 18.20 -15.90
C LEU A 242 -13.99 17.87 -14.53
N GLY A 243 -13.11 16.86 -14.47
CA GLY A 243 -12.69 16.22 -13.24
C GLY A 243 -13.80 15.35 -12.62
N ALA A 244 -13.53 14.81 -11.43
CA ALA A 244 -14.33 13.80 -10.74
C ALA A 244 -15.67 14.33 -10.16
N ASN A 245 -16.59 14.76 -11.03
CA ASN A 245 -17.91 15.28 -10.67
C ASN A 245 -18.93 15.08 -11.81
N ASP A 246 -20.08 14.47 -11.51
CA ASP A 246 -21.13 14.13 -12.49
C ASP A 246 -22.02 15.36 -12.82
N PHE A 247 -21.42 16.37 -13.45
CA PHE A 247 -22.08 17.60 -13.90
C PHE A 247 -22.62 17.50 -15.34
N VAL A 248 -23.84 17.97 -15.57
CA VAL A 248 -24.41 18.24 -16.90
C VAL A 248 -24.68 19.74 -17.02
N TYR A 249 -24.33 20.38 -18.14
CA TYR A 249 -24.68 21.78 -18.41
C TYR A 249 -25.63 21.91 -19.60
N VAL A 250 -26.65 22.76 -19.48
CA VAL A 250 -27.58 23.12 -20.55
C VAL A 250 -27.64 24.65 -20.71
N GLY A 251 -27.34 25.13 -21.91
CA GLY A 251 -27.21 26.55 -22.29
C GLY A 251 -25.76 27.00 -22.49
N SER A 252 -25.57 28.27 -22.88
CA SER A 252 -24.27 28.84 -23.22
C SER A 252 -23.22 28.69 -22.12
N MET A 253 -22.02 28.22 -22.49
CA MET A 253 -20.91 27.93 -21.58
C MET A 253 -20.24 29.20 -21.01
N PRO A 254 -19.76 29.19 -19.75
CA PRO A 254 -18.84 30.22 -19.24
C PRO A 254 -17.57 30.38 -20.08
N ALA A 255 -17.08 31.61 -20.22
CA ALA A 255 -16.09 31.97 -21.24
C ALA A 255 -14.71 31.31 -21.06
N ARG A 256 -14.31 30.43 -21.99
CA ARG A 256 -12.91 30.03 -22.23
C ARG A 256 -12.61 29.88 -23.72
N ASN A 257 -11.44 30.37 -24.13
CA ASN A 257 -11.03 30.46 -25.54
C ASN A 257 -10.54 29.11 -26.10
N LYS A 258 -11.44 28.38 -26.77
CA LYS A 258 -11.16 27.47 -27.90
C LYS A 258 -12.49 26.99 -28.49
N LYS A 259 -12.67 27.06 -29.82
CA LYS A 259 -13.78 26.36 -30.51
C LYS A 259 -13.54 24.85 -30.38
N PRO A 260 -14.40 24.08 -29.68
CA PRO A 260 -14.25 22.62 -29.58
C PRO A 260 -14.69 21.94 -30.89
N PRO A 261 -14.32 20.67 -31.13
CA PRO A 261 -15.02 19.86 -32.13
C PRO A 261 -16.49 19.72 -31.76
N ALA A 262 -17.35 19.70 -32.77
CA ALA A 262 -18.80 19.58 -32.63
C ALA A 262 -19.30 18.32 -33.33
N LEU A 263 -20.41 17.76 -32.85
CA LEU A 263 -21.12 16.70 -33.55
C LEU A 263 -21.59 17.20 -34.93
N GLY A 264 -21.06 16.59 -35.99
CA GLY A 264 -21.46 16.90 -37.36
C GLY A 264 -22.91 16.48 -37.63
N ARG A 265 -23.58 17.14 -38.59
CA ARG A 265 -25.03 16.97 -38.86
C ARG A 265 -25.48 15.51 -39.05
N LYS A 266 -24.64 14.65 -39.64
CA LYS A 266 -24.92 13.20 -39.76
C LYS A 266 -25.02 12.49 -38.41
N ALA A 267 -24.12 12.80 -37.48
CA ALA A 267 -24.09 12.20 -36.15
C ALA A 267 -25.24 12.68 -35.28
N TYR A 268 -25.60 13.97 -35.39
CA TYR A 268 -26.78 14.55 -34.76
C TYR A 268 -28.06 13.78 -35.14
N ILE A 269 -28.23 13.46 -36.43
CA ILE A 269 -29.35 12.66 -36.94
C ILE A 269 -29.28 11.22 -36.40
N ALA A 270 -28.15 10.53 -36.56
CA ALA A 270 -27.97 9.13 -36.13
C ALA A 270 -28.21 8.92 -34.62
N LEU A 271 -27.98 9.95 -33.79
CA LEU A 271 -28.25 9.92 -32.35
C LEU A 271 -29.70 10.32 -32.01
N ARG A 272 -30.28 11.30 -32.71
CA ARG A 272 -31.70 11.69 -32.58
C ARG A 272 -32.64 10.52 -32.93
N GLU A 273 -32.29 9.76 -33.96
CA GLU A 273 -33.05 8.59 -34.42
C GLU A 273 -32.65 7.30 -33.69
N GLY A 274 -31.73 7.38 -32.73
CA GLY A 274 -31.33 6.26 -31.88
C GLY A 274 -30.60 5.13 -32.60
N MET A 275 -30.10 5.34 -33.81
CA MET A 275 -29.48 4.29 -34.65
C MET A 275 -28.04 3.96 -34.26
N ALA A 276 -27.30 4.91 -33.66
CA ALA A 276 -25.88 4.71 -33.34
C ALA A 276 -25.65 3.74 -32.16
N ASN A 277 -24.69 2.82 -32.33
CA ASN A 277 -24.12 2.03 -31.24
C ASN A 277 -23.06 2.82 -30.43
N GLU A 278 -22.52 2.22 -29.36
CA GLU A 278 -21.55 2.89 -28.46
C GLU A 278 -20.25 3.30 -29.17
N GLN A 279 -19.73 2.42 -30.02
CA GLN A 279 -18.48 2.65 -30.75
C GLN A 279 -18.68 3.72 -31.85
N GLU A 280 -19.83 3.71 -32.51
CA GLU A 280 -20.25 4.75 -33.47
C GLU A 280 -20.42 6.10 -32.79
N PHE A 281 -21.13 6.16 -31.65
CA PHE A 281 -21.33 7.38 -30.86
C PHE A 281 -20.00 8.07 -30.52
N TYR A 282 -19.04 7.32 -29.97
CA TYR A 282 -17.73 7.87 -29.64
C TYR A 282 -16.88 8.20 -30.88
N SER A 283 -17.04 7.47 -32.00
CA SER A 283 -16.38 7.81 -33.27
C SER A 283 -16.87 9.15 -33.86
N TYR A 284 -18.18 9.41 -33.78
CA TYR A 284 -18.81 10.61 -34.33
C TYR A 284 -18.41 11.91 -33.62
N LEU A 285 -17.92 11.80 -32.38
CA LEU A 285 -17.36 12.92 -31.62
C LEU A 285 -15.92 13.27 -32.05
N ASN A 286 -15.38 12.57 -33.06
CA ASN A 286 -14.01 12.68 -33.58
C ASN A 286 -12.93 12.51 -32.48
N PHE A 287 -13.26 11.74 -31.45
CA PHE A 287 -12.30 11.28 -30.46
C PHE A 287 -11.60 10.04 -31.01
N LYS A 288 -10.25 10.09 -31.07
CA LYS A 288 -9.49 8.86 -30.80
C LYS A 288 -9.95 8.37 -29.43
N GLN A 289 -10.21 7.07 -29.31
CA GLN A 289 -10.64 6.44 -28.06
C GLN A 289 -9.52 6.64 -27.03
N ILE A 290 -9.65 7.66 -26.17
CA ILE A 290 -8.71 7.91 -25.08
C ILE A 290 -9.08 6.91 -24.00
N ASP A 291 -8.37 5.78 -23.96
CA ASP A 291 -8.45 4.86 -22.83
C ASP A 291 -8.04 5.64 -21.57
N LYS A 292 -9.04 5.85 -20.71
CA LYS A 292 -8.93 6.69 -19.52
C LYS A 292 -9.66 6.10 -18.31
N SER A 293 -9.90 4.80 -18.34
CA SER A 293 -9.66 4.07 -17.11
C SER A 293 -8.14 4.11 -16.90
N GLU A 294 -7.67 4.75 -15.82
CA GLU A 294 -6.41 4.28 -15.25
C GLU A 294 -6.74 2.87 -14.76
N SER A 295 -6.36 1.86 -15.53
CA SER A 295 -6.79 0.47 -15.33
C SER A 295 -6.38 -0.04 -13.93
N PHE A 296 -6.96 -1.15 -13.50
CA PHE A 296 -6.54 -1.78 -12.23
C PHE A 296 -5.02 -2.01 -12.22
N ASP A 297 -4.43 -2.42 -13.34
CA ASP A 297 -2.99 -2.63 -13.50
C ASP A 297 -2.19 -1.32 -13.51
N ALA A 298 -2.69 -0.24 -14.11
CA ALA A 298 -2.02 1.07 -14.09
C ALA A 298 -2.01 1.69 -12.68
N ARG A 299 -3.14 1.63 -11.96
CA ARG A 299 -3.26 2.04 -10.54
C ARG A 299 -2.37 1.18 -9.64
N HIS A 300 -2.37 -0.13 -9.86
CA HIS A 300 -1.52 -1.09 -9.15
C HIS A 300 -0.03 -0.79 -9.39
N LYS A 301 0.38 -0.53 -10.63
CA LYS A 301 1.73 -0.10 -10.97
C LYS A 301 2.11 1.21 -10.27
N LYS A 302 1.22 2.21 -10.26
CA LYS A 302 1.44 3.46 -9.51
C LYS A 302 1.63 3.20 -8.01
N ALA A 303 0.85 2.32 -7.40
CA ALA A 303 1.03 1.93 -6.00
C ALA A 303 2.38 1.24 -5.77
N ALA A 304 2.79 0.32 -6.64
CA ALA A 304 4.08 -0.35 -6.57
C ALA A 304 5.27 0.62 -6.71
N GLU A 305 5.20 1.59 -7.62
CA GLU A 305 6.21 2.66 -7.80
C GLU A 305 6.32 3.58 -6.56
N LEU A 306 5.18 3.91 -5.93
CA LEU A 306 5.13 4.64 -4.66
C LEU A 306 5.71 3.84 -3.49
N LEU A 307 5.56 2.51 -3.51
CA LEU A 307 6.15 1.60 -2.52
C LEU A 307 7.66 1.38 -2.74
N ASP A 308 8.14 1.33 -3.98
CA ASP A 308 9.58 1.20 -4.28
C ASP A 308 10.38 2.37 -3.69
N ASN A 309 10.00 3.60 -4.05
CA ASN A 309 10.70 4.83 -3.65
C ASN A 309 10.00 5.55 -2.47
N SER A 310 9.56 4.77 -1.48
CA SER A 310 8.62 5.16 -0.43
C SER A 310 9.17 6.06 0.68
N ASN A 311 8.40 7.07 1.09
CA ASN A 311 8.53 7.78 2.37
C ASN A 311 7.18 7.75 3.13
N LYS A 312 7.10 8.33 4.35
CA LYS A 312 5.88 8.33 5.18
C LYS A 312 4.61 8.86 4.48
N TRP A 313 4.74 9.75 3.49
CA TRP A 313 3.62 10.26 2.70
C TRP A 313 3.27 9.29 1.55
N LYS A 314 4.26 8.86 0.76
CA LYS A 314 4.03 7.90 -0.35
C LYS A 314 3.47 6.56 0.13
N LEU A 315 3.87 6.08 1.31
CA LEU A 315 3.29 4.88 1.93
C LEU A 315 1.77 5.04 2.14
N LYS A 316 1.30 6.23 2.56
CA LYS A 316 -0.12 6.52 2.74
C LYS A 316 -0.86 6.64 1.40
N GLU A 317 -0.26 7.26 0.37
CA GLU A 317 -0.85 7.31 -0.97
C GLU A 317 -0.97 5.91 -1.58
N ALA A 318 0.09 5.10 -1.52
CA ALA A 318 0.08 3.73 -2.00
C ALA A 318 -1.02 2.90 -1.33
N LYS A 319 -1.12 2.94 0.01
CA LYS A 319 -2.20 2.24 0.73
C LYS A 319 -3.58 2.70 0.27
N LYS A 320 -3.80 4.02 0.13
CA LYS A 320 -5.09 4.56 -0.35
C LYS A 320 -5.46 4.05 -1.76
N ILE A 321 -4.48 3.88 -2.65
CA ILE A 321 -4.70 3.32 -3.99
C ILE A 321 -5.06 1.83 -3.89
N LEU A 322 -4.32 1.05 -3.08
CA LEU A 322 -4.53 -0.39 -2.90
C LEU A 322 -5.87 -0.69 -2.22
N ASP A 323 -6.23 0.05 -1.16
CA ASP A 323 -7.53 -0.03 -0.51
C ASP A 323 -8.66 0.25 -1.51
N GLY A 324 -8.51 1.26 -2.37
CA GLY A 324 -9.47 1.61 -3.42
C GLY A 324 -9.54 0.60 -4.58
N LEU A 325 -8.48 -0.20 -4.81
CA LEU A 325 -8.50 -1.32 -5.75
C LEU A 325 -9.27 -2.50 -5.15
N ILE A 326 -8.95 -2.88 -3.91
CA ILE A 326 -9.62 -3.99 -3.20
C ILE A 326 -11.11 -3.68 -2.97
N GLN A 327 -11.46 -2.43 -2.62
CA GLN A 327 -12.86 -2.01 -2.48
C GLN A 327 -13.66 -2.12 -3.78
N LYS A 328 -13.04 -1.82 -4.94
CA LYS A 328 -13.71 -1.88 -6.25
C LYS A 328 -13.72 -3.28 -6.86
N ASN A 329 -12.71 -4.10 -6.56
CA ASN A 329 -12.65 -5.51 -6.96
C ASN A 329 -11.94 -6.32 -5.87
N PRO A 330 -12.68 -6.92 -4.93
CA PRO A 330 -12.10 -7.76 -3.88
C PRO A 330 -11.33 -8.98 -4.40
N LYS A 331 -11.51 -9.36 -5.67
CA LYS A 331 -10.78 -10.47 -6.31
C LYS A 331 -9.51 -10.05 -7.05
N TYR A 332 -9.12 -8.78 -7.02
CA TYR A 332 -7.90 -8.29 -7.67
C TYR A 332 -6.64 -8.63 -6.83
N ALA A 333 -6.23 -9.90 -6.88
CA ALA A 333 -5.12 -10.47 -6.11
C ALA A 333 -3.80 -9.64 -6.09
N PRO A 334 -3.35 -8.97 -7.17
CA PRO A 334 -2.10 -8.21 -7.13
C PRO A 334 -2.09 -7.06 -6.10
N ALA A 335 -3.24 -6.43 -5.81
CA ALA A 335 -3.30 -5.38 -4.79
C ALA A 335 -3.04 -5.91 -3.37
N TYR A 336 -3.35 -7.19 -3.08
CA TYR A 336 -3.04 -7.82 -1.80
C TYR A 336 -1.53 -8.06 -1.64
N VAL A 337 -0.82 -8.42 -2.73
CA VAL A 337 0.65 -8.55 -2.74
C VAL A 337 1.32 -7.22 -2.43
N GLU A 338 0.90 -6.13 -3.06
CA GLU A 338 1.42 -4.79 -2.78
C GLU A 338 1.01 -4.27 -1.39
N LEU A 339 -0.17 -4.65 -0.88
CA LEU A 339 -0.59 -4.32 0.50
C LEU A 339 0.24 -5.09 1.55
N ALA A 340 0.67 -6.31 1.23
CA ALA A 340 1.65 -7.05 2.03
C ALA A 340 3.00 -6.30 2.08
N ARG A 341 3.51 -5.83 0.93
CA ARG A 341 4.73 -4.97 0.87
C ARG A 341 4.56 -3.69 1.68
N TYR A 342 3.39 -3.05 1.62
CA TYR A 342 3.07 -1.89 2.45
C TYR A 342 3.19 -2.20 3.95
N HIS A 343 2.61 -3.31 4.43
CA HIS A 343 2.68 -3.68 5.85
C HIS A 343 4.10 -4.01 6.30
N MET A 344 4.89 -4.71 5.47
CA MET A 344 6.31 -4.94 5.74
C MET A 344 7.12 -3.64 5.84
N LYS A 345 6.81 -2.63 5.01
CA LYS A 345 7.47 -1.31 5.01
C LYS A 345 7.01 -0.35 6.11
N SER A 346 5.83 -0.57 6.70
CA SER A 346 5.20 0.39 7.64
C SER A 346 5.18 -0.05 9.11
N ASP A 347 5.27 -1.35 9.39
CA ASP A 347 5.05 -1.93 10.73
C ASP A 347 6.08 -3.04 11.05
N TRP A 348 7.33 -2.90 10.60
CA TRP A 348 8.35 -3.93 10.80
C TRP A 348 8.70 -4.12 12.30
N PRO A 349 8.79 -5.36 12.83
CA PRO A 349 8.60 -6.65 12.17
C PRO A 349 7.15 -7.17 12.19
N LYS A 350 6.24 -6.58 12.98
CA LYS A 350 4.85 -7.03 13.18
C LYS A 350 4.05 -7.17 11.88
N GLY A 351 4.35 -6.32 10.90
CA GLY A 351 3.79 -6.33 9.55
C GLY A 351 4.05 -7.63 8.77
N LEU A 352 5.02 -8.47 9.15
CA LEU A 352 5.23 -9.79 8.54
C LEU A 352 4.01 -10.70 8.69
N LEU A 353 3.30 -10.64 9.82
CA LEU A 353 2.10 -11.47 10.06
C LEU A 353 0.92 -11.02 9.19
N LYS A 354 0.76 -9.70 9.01
CA LYS A 354 -0.24 -9.11 8.10
C LYS A 354 0.09 -9.43 6.64
N ALA A 355 1.38 -9.38 6.29
CA ALA A 355 1.86 -9.71 4.95
C ALA A 355 1.66 -11.19 4.60
N GLU A 356 1.94 -12.11 5.53
CA GLU A 356 1.63 -13.55 5.35
C GLU A 356 0.15 -13.76 5.04
N LYS A 357 -0.76 -13.21 5.86
CA LYS A 357 -2.21 -13.35 5.65
C LYS A 357 -2.65 -12.81 4.28
N LEU A 358 -2.23 -11.60 3.92
CA LEU A 358 -2.57 -10.98 2.63
C LEU A 358 -2.00 -11.75 1.43
N LEU A 359 -0.85 -12.40 1.58
CA LEU A 359 -0.26 -13.22 0.53
C LEU A 359 -0.94 -14.57 0.36
N LEU A 360 -1.45 -15.16 1.46
CA LEU A 360 -2.30 -16.34 1.40
C LEU A 360 -3.65 -16.01 0.74
N GLU A 361 -4.30 -14.90 1.12
CA GLU A 361 -5.51 -14.39 0.45
C GLU A 361 -5.28 -14.14 -1.05
N ALA A 362 -4.13 -13.55 -1.42
CA ALA A 362 -3.76 -13.34 -2.82
C ALA A 362 -3.64 -14.66 -3.60
N LEU A 363 -3.12 -15.71 -2.97
CA LEU A 363 -2.92 -17.04 -3.57
C LEU A 363 -4.20 -17.89 -3.58
N GLU A 364 -5.12 -17.71 -2.62
CA GLU A 364 -6.48 -18.26 -2.68
C GLU A 364 -7.27 -17.67 -3.85
N LEU A 365 -7.12 -16.35 -4.09
CA LEU A 365 -7.72 -15.66 -5.23
C LEU A 365 -7.04 -15.99 -6.57
N LYS A 366 -5.71 -16.17 -6.58
CA LYS A 366 -4.92 -16.47 -7.78
C LYS A 366 -3.69 -17.36 -7.48
N PRO A 367 -3.80 -18.70 -7.56
CA PRO A 367 -2.71 -19.63 -7.22
C PRO A 367 -1.47 -19.57 -8.14
N ASP A 368 -1.58 -19.03 -9.35
CA ASP A 368 -0.47 -18.87 -10.31
C ASP A 368 0.28 -17.51 -10.18
N LEU A 369 -0.03 -16.72 -9.15
CA LEU A 369 0.57 -15.40 -8.95
C LEU A 369 2.02 -15.50 -8.42
N ALA A 370 2.97 -15.75 -9.34
CA ALA A 370 4.38 -16.01 -9.01
C ALA A 370 5.05 -14.95 -8.11
N ASP A 371 4.73 -13.66 -8.30
CA ASP A 371 5.28 -12.58 -7.48
C ASP A 371 4.74 -12.61 -6.02
N ALA A 372 3.57 -13.22 -5.76
CA ALA A 372 3.10 -13.51 -4.41
C ALA A 372 3.94 -14.62 -3.75
N HIS A 373 4.26 -15.71 -4.47
CA HIS A 373 5.14 -16.76 -3.98
C HIS A 373 6.57 -16.25 -3.67
N VAL A 374 7.12 -15.36 -4.51
CA VAL A 374 8.43 -14.71 -4.25
C VAL A 374 8.41 -13.92 -2.95
N LEU A 375 7.32 -13.19 -2.66
CA LEU A 375 7.21 -12.39 -1.45
C LEU A 375 6.88 -13.24 -0.21
N LEU A 376 6.05 -14.27 -0.34
CA LEU A 376 5.71 -15.19 0.75
C LEU A 376 6.95 -15.98 1.19
N GLY A 377 7.78 -16.43 0.25
CA GLY A 377 9.08 -17.01 0.55
C GLY A 377 10.00 -16.07 1.33
N TYR A 378 10.01 -14.76 1.00
CA TYR A 378 10.77 -13.76 1.78
C TYR A 378 10.20 -13.59 3.20
N VAL A 379 8.87 -13.56 3.35
CA VAL A 379 8.22 -13.49 4.67
C VAL A 379 8.61 -14.70 5.52
N TYR A 380 8.55 -15.90 4.95
CA TYR A 380 8.99 -17.14 5.62
C TYR A 380 10.49 -17.14 5.96
N THR A 381 11.35 -16.66 5.05
CA THR A 381 12.78 -16.46 5.30
C THR A 381 13.02 -15.58 6.53
N LYS A 382 12.29 -14.45 6.63
CA LYS A 382 12.42 -13.50 7.74
C LYS A 382 11.76 -13.97 9.04
N GLN A 383 10.83 -14.92 8.96
CA GLN A 383 10.31 -15.70 10.09
C GLN A 383 11.18 -16.93 10.44
N LYS A 384 12.34 -17.13 9.76
CA LYS A 384 13.21 -18.33 9.88
C LYS A 384 12.54 -19.67 9.51
N ARG A 385 11.42 -19.65 8.78
CA ARG A 385 10.71 -20.84 8.25
C ARG A 385 11.34 -21.30 6.92
N PHE A 386 12.65 -21.58 6.95
CA PHE A 386 13.47 -21.71 5.74
C PHE A 386 12.98 -22.78 4.75
N SER A 387 12.57 -23.97 5.22
CA SER A 387 12.04 -25.03 4.35
C SER A 387 10.75 -24.62 3.61
N ALA A 388 9.88 -23.86 4.28
CA ALA A 388 8.67 -23.32 3.65
C ALA A 388 9.02 -22.22 2.63
N ALA A 389 10.00 -21.37 2.93
CA ALA A 389 10.49 -20.37 1.99
C ALA A 389 10.99 -20.99 0.68
N VAL A 390 11.80 -22.06 0.78
CA VAL A 390 12.29 -22.83 -0.39
C VAL A 390 11.13 -23.42 -1.20
N ALA A 391 10.08 -23.94 -0.56
CA ALA A 391 8.91 -24.46 -1.26
C ALA A 391 8.19 -23.37 -2.09
N GLU A 392 8.02 -22.15 -1.56
CA GLU A 392 7.43 -21.03 -2.29
C GLU A 392 8.34 -20.53 -3.43
N TYR A 393 9.67 -20.45 -3.21
CA TYR A 393 10.62 -20.12 -4.28
C TYR A 393 10.59 -21.16 -5.41
N GLN A 394 10.43 -22.45 -5.10
CA GLN A 394 10.26 -23.51 -6.10
C GLN A 394 8.93 -23.40 -6.85
N LYS A 395 7.83 -22.94 -6.22
CA LYS A 395 6.58 -22.61 -6.93
C LYS A 395 6.79 -21.45 -7.90
N ALA A 396 7.33 -20.32 -7.42
CA ALA A 396 7.65 -19.16 -8.25
C ALA A 396 8.55 -19.50 -9.45
N LYS A 397 9.57 -20.36 -9.25
CA LYS A 397 10.45 -20.83 -10.33
C LYS A 397 9.72 -21.70 -11.36
N ARG A 398 8.81 -22.58 -10.93
CA ARG A 398 7.97 -23.39 -11.84
C ARG A 398 6.98 -22.56 -12.66
N LEU A 399 6.53 -21.43 -12.10
CA LEU A 399 5.71 -20.43 -12.79
C LEU A 399 6.53 -19.50 -13.71
N SER A 400 7.82 -19.77 -13.92
CA SER A 400 8.70 -19.08 -14.88
C SER A 400 8.79 -17.55 -14.70
N THR A 401 8.75 -17.04 -13.46
CA THR A 401 8.84 -15.59 -13.21
C THR A 401 10.18 -14.99 -13.63
N ASP A 402 10.13 -13.82 -14.25
CA ASP A 402 11.26 -12.95 -14.61
C ASP A 402 11.70 -12.03 -13.45
N ASN A 403 11.05 -12.13 -12.29
CA ASN A 403 11.34 -11.35 -11.10
C ASN A 403 12.62 -11.82 -10.40
N LEU A 404 13.72 -11.09 -10.63
CA LEU A 404 15.03 -11.35 -10.01
C LEU A 404 15.03 -11.39 -8.47
N TRP A 405 14.02 -10.84 -7.78
CA TRP A 405 13.90 -10.99 -6.33
C TRP A 405 13.71 -12.46 -5.90
N LEU A 406 13.24 -13.36 -6.77
CA LEU A 406 13.22 -14.80 -6.53
C LEU A 406 14.60 -15.29 -6.06
N TYR A 407 15.63 -15.07 -6.88
CA TYR A 407 16.98 -15.55 -6.59
C TYR A 407 17.66 -14.72 -5.48
N ALA A 408 17.40 -13.41 -5.40
CA ALA A 408 17.96 -12.58 -4.31
C ALA A 408 17.42 -12.98 -2.93
N ASN A 409 16.12 -13.28 -2.84
CA ASN A 409 15.48 -13.71 -1.59
C ASN A 409 15.84 -15.16 -1.23
N TRP A 410 15.97 -16.04 -2.23
CA TRP A 410 16.43 -17.43 -2.01
C TRP A 410 17.91 -17.48 -1.58
N GLY A 411 18.77 -16.64 -2.15
CA GLY A 411 20.15 -16.48 -1.66
C GLY A 411 20.20 -16.01 -0.20
N LEU A 412 19.33 -15.06 0.16
CA LEU A 412 19.19 -14.58 1.55
C LEU A 412 18.70 -15.67 2.51
N ASN A 413 17.85 -16.58 2.05
CA ASN A 413 17.40 -17.75 2.81
C ASN A 413 18.56 -18.73 3.11
N TYR A 414 19.47 -18.94 2.17
CA TYR A 414 20.67 -19.74 2.40
C TYR A 414 21.71 -19.00 3.27
N GLN A 415 21.92 -17.70 3.05
CA GLN A 415 22.80 -16.86 3.88
C GLN A 415 22.35 -16.88 5.35
N MET A 416 21.05 -16.74 5.63
CA MET A 416 20.49 -16.81 6.99
C MET A 416 20.56 -18.21 7.65
N GLN A 417 21.02 -19.24 6.93
CA GLN A 417 21.31 -20.59 7.43
C GLN A 417 22.82 -20.92 7.45
N GLY A 418 23.69 -19.99 7.05
CA GLY A 418 25.14 -20.23 6.89
C GLY A 418 25.51 -21.07 5.65
N GLN A 419 24.55 -21.35 4.75
CA GLN A 419 24.75 -22.13 3.52
C GLN A 419 25.41 -21.27 2.44
N ALA A 420 26.72 -21.03 2.60
CA ALA A 420 27.46 -20.01 1.87
C ALA A 420 27.53 -20.24 0.35
N GLN A 421 27.71 -21.48 -0.09
CA GLN A 421 27.85 -21.82 -1.51
C GLN A 421 26.49 -21.70 -2.23
N GLU A 422 25.43 -22.20 -1.63
CA GLU A 422 24.06 -22.12 -2.15
C GLU A 422 23.55 -20.67 -2.16
N ALA A 423 23.91 -19.87 -1.16
CA ALA A 423 23.64 -18.43 -1.14
C ALA A 423 24.32 -17.71 -2.32
N LEU A 424 25.62 -17.99 -2.52
CA LEU A 424 26.40 -17.42 -3.62
C LEU A 424 25.84 -17.81 -4.99
N ASP A 425 25.46 -19.07 -5.22
CA ASP A 425 24.93 -19.53 -6.51
C ASP A 425 23.59 -18.85 -6.86
N MET A 426 22.74 -18.60 -5.87
CA MET A 426 21.52 -17.81 -6.06
C MET A 426 21.84 -16.33 -6.36
N TYR A 427 22.83 -15.73 -5.69
CA TYR A 427 23.25 -14.36 -6.01
C TYR A 427 23.91 -14.23 -7.40
N LEU A 428 24.75 -15.19 -7.80
CA LEU A 428 25.29 -15.29 -9.15
C LEU A 428 24.17 -15.46 -10.19
N SER A 429 23.08 -16.15 -9.85
CA SER A 429 21.89 -16.26 -10.71
C SER A 429 21.21 -14.89 -10.94
N VAL A 430 21.11 -14.02 -9.91
CA VAL A 430 20.61 -12.63 -10.05
C VAL A 430 21.48 -11.81 -11.00
N LEU A 431 22.80 -11.98 -10.93
CA LEU A 431 23.76 -11.25 -11.75
C LEU A 431 23.76 -11.73 -13.22
N ARG A 432 23.76 -13.05 -13.43
CA ARG A 432 23.85 -13.70 -14.75
C ARG A 432 22.54 -13.67 -15.55
N THR A 433 21.37 -13.72 -14.88
CA THR A 433 20.06 -13.78 -15.57
C THR A 433 19.76 -12.48 -16.34
N PRO A 434 19.58 -12.52 -17.68
CA PRO A 434 18.97 -11.43 -18.43
C PRO A 434 17.49 -11.30 -18.03
N SER A 435 16.98 -10.08 -17.87
CA SER A 435 15.56 -9.85 -17.55
C SER A 435 15.07 -8.56 -18.21
N PRO A 436 13.88 -8.57 -18.86
CA PRO A 436 13.37 -7.44 -19.63
C PRO A 436 12.77 -6.32 -18.76
N ARG A 437 12.50 -6.56 -17.46
CA ARG A 437 11.93 -5.52 -16.58
C ARG A 437 12.91 -4.35 -16.42
N GLN A 438 12.43 -3.13 -16.64
CA GLN A 438 13.24 -1.90 -16.64
C GLN A 438 13.90 -1.53 -15.29
N ASN A 439 13.58 -2.23 -14.18
CA ASN A 439 14.13 -1.95 -12.84
C ASN A 439 15.11 -3.05 -12.32
N THR A 440 15.61 -3.94 -13.18
CA THR A 440 16.53 -5.03 -12.76
C THR A 440 17.89 -4.54 -12.21
N THR A 441 18.25 -3.30 -12.52
CA THR A 441 19.40 -2.56 -11.98
C THR A 441 19.36 -2.46 -10.46
N TYR A 442 18.19 -2.31 -9.85
CA TYR A 442 18.08 -2.23 -8.38
C TYR A 442 18.47 -3.54 -7.71
N VAL A 443 17.96 -4.69 -8.19
CA VAL A 443 18.16 -6.00 -7.53
C VAL A 443 19.62 -6.44 -7.63
N ARG A 444 20.27 -6.23 -8.78
CA ARG A 444 21.71 -6.52 -8.94
C ARG A 444 22.59 -5.61 -8.06
N ARG A 445 22.22 -4.33 -7.91
CA ARG A 445 22.88 -3.44 -6.93
C ARG A 445 22.64 -3.88 -5.49
N TRP A 446 21.44 -4.40 -5.18
CA TRP A 446 21.12 -4.88 -3.84
C TRP A 446 21.99 -6.09 -3.46
N VAL A 447 22.21 -7.04 -4.37
CA VAL A 447 23.15 -8.15 -4.15
C VAL A 447 24.54 -7.64 -3.79
N TYR A 448 25.12 -6.75 -4.60
CA TYR A 448 26.48 -6.23 -4.37
C TYR A 448 26.64 -5.37 -3.11
N LYS A 449 25.58 -4.70 -2.62
CA LYS A 449 25.67 -3.73 -1.51
C LYS A 449 25.04 -4.18 -0.19
N TYR A 450 24.07 -5.09 -0.21
CA TYR A 450 23.23 -5.42 0.95
C TYR A 450 23.06 -6.93 1.20
N SER A 451 23.74 -7.78 0.42
CA SER A 451 23.98 -9.19 0.78
C SER A 451 25.46 -9.40 1.08
N GLU A 452 25.83 -10.55 1.64
CA GLU A 452 27.23 -10.87 1.96
C GLU A 452 28.04 -11.30 0.72
N PHE A 453 27.56 -11.06 -0.51
CA PHE A 453 28.14 -11.56 -1.78
C PHE A 453 29.67 -11.58 -1.86
N PHE A 454 30.34 -10.45 -1.57
CA PHE A 454 31.81 -10.38 -1.59
C PHE A 454 32.44 -11.17 -0.43
N GLY A 455 31.84 -11.14 0.77
CA GLY A 455 32.27 -11.94 1.92
C GLY A 455 32.10 -13.45 1.69
N LEU A 456 31.02 -13.88 1.01
CA LEU A 456 30.80 -15.26 0.60
C LEU A 456 31.86 -15.73 -0.41
N LEU A 457 32.20 -14.89 -1.40
CA LEU A 457 33.30 -15.18 -2.32
C LEU A 457 34.64 -15.31 -1.58
N VAL A 458 34.91 -14.47 -0.58
CA VAL A 458 36.13 -14.56 0.25
C VAL A 458 36.15 -15.82 1.10
N ALA A 459 35.07 -16.12 1.82
CA ALA A 459 34.94 -17.30 2.67
C ALA A 459 35.05 -18.62 1.88
N LEU A 460 34.62 -18.63 0.62
CA LEU A 460 34.74 -19.77 -0.30
C LEU A 460 36.07 -19.78 -1.09
N GLY A 461 37.03 -18.89 -0.78
CA GLY A 461 38.34 -18.81 -1.44
C GLY A 461 38.33 -18.28 -2.88
N LYS A 462 37.20 -17.78 -3.37
CA LYS A 462 36.97 -17.31 -4.76
C LYS A 462 37.48 -15.89 -4.99
N ILE A 463 38.68 -15.58 -4.47
CA ILE A 463 39.26 -14.23 -4.42
C ILE A 463 39.35 -13.56 -5.81
N ARG A 464 39.70 -14.33 -6.85
CA ARG A 464 39.76 -13.82 -8.24
C ARG A 464 38.38 -13.45 -8.82
N GLU A 465 37.33 -14.18 -8.46
CA GLU A 465 35.95 -13.88 -8.89
C GLU A 465 35.43 -12.62 -8.17
N ALA A 466 35.78 -12.45 -6.88
CA ALA A 466 35.53 -11.19 -6.15
C ALA A 466 36.25 -10.00 -6.80
N GLU A 467 37.52 -10.14 -7.21
CA GLU A 467 38.23 -9.08 -7.93
C GLU A 467 37.52 -8.64 -9.22
N VAL A 468 37.02 -9.59 -10.03
CA VAL A 468 36.29 -9.27 -11.28
C VAL A 468 34.99 -8.54 -10.95
N HIS A 469 34.19 -9.05 -10.02
CA HIS A 469 32.93 -8.43 -9.65
C HIS A 469 33.08 -7.03 -9.01
N TYR A 470 34.20 -6.75 -8.33
CA TYR A 470 34.53 -5.39 -7.87
C TYR A 470 34.78 -4.42 -9.05
N ASP A 471 35.42 -4.86 -10.14
CA ASP A 471 35.56 -4.03 -11.35
C ASP A 471 34.21 -3.85 -12.06
N GLU A 472 33.46 -4.94 -12.27
CA GLU A 472 32.12 -4.91 -12.90
C GLU A 472 31.17 -3.94 -12.19
N PHE A 473 31.10 -4.01 -10.84
CA PHE A 473 30.23 -3.15 -10.06
C PHE A 473 30.66 -1.68 -10.16
N ALA A 474 31.96 -1.40 -10.00
CA ALA A 474 32.48 -0.04 -10.11
C ALA A 474 32.30 0.56 -11.51
N GLU A 475 32.36 -0.24 -12.58
CA GLU A 475 32.15 0.22 -13.95
C GLU A 475 30.67 0.44 -14.28
N LYS A 476 29.81 -0.49 -13.87
CA LYS A 476 28.36 -0.47 -14.13
C LYS A 476 27.62 0.59 -13.30
N TYR A 477 28.05 0.84 -12.07
CA TYR A 477 27.45 1.82 -11.16
C TYR A 477 28.46 2.92 -10.85
N ARG A 478 28.44 3.97 -11.69
CA ARG A 478 29.41 5.06 -11.66
C ARG A 478 29.43 5.82 -10.34
N GLU A 479 28.39 5.71 -9.53
CA GLU A 479 28.27 6.34 -8.22
C GLU A 479 29.00 5.58 -7.08
N PHE A 480 29.44 4.32 -7.28
CA PHE A 480 30.08 3.50 -6.25
C PHE A 480 31.56 3.18 -6.53
N LYS A 481 32.32 4.14 -7.09
CA LYS A 481 33.76 3.99 -7.36
C LYS A 481 34.60 3.70 -6.10
N CYS A 482 34.12 4.06 -4.92
CA CYS A 482 34.82 3.81 -3.65
C CYS A 482 34.94 2.33 -3.30
N ILE A 483 34.20 1.44 -3.96
CA ILE A 483 34.38 -0.01 -3.83
C ILE A 483 35.79 -0.50 -4.26
N TYR A 484 36.56 0.34 -4.95
CA TYR A 484 37.98 0.07 -5.18
C TYR A 484 38.83 0.08 -3.89
N GLN A 485 38.34 0.65 -2.78
CA GLN A 485 38.95 0.52 -1.45
C GLN A 485 38.72 -0.87 -0.88
N ASP A 486 37.49 -1.42 -0.99
CA ASP A 486 37.21 -2.82 -0.64
C ASP A 486 38.05 -3.80 -1.48
N LYS A 487 38.24 -3.51 -2.78
CA LYS A 487 39.17 -4.25 -3.64
C LYS A 487 40.65 -4.09 -3.24
N ALA A 488 41.04 -2.95 -2.67
CA ALA A 488 42.38 -2.75 -2.13
C ALA A 488 42.59 -3.59 -0.86
N ALA A 489 41.62 -3.58 0.06
CA ALA A 489 41.58 -4.43 1.24
C ALA A 489 41.62 -5.92 0.87
N LEU A 490 40.77 -6.37 -0.07
CA LEU A 490 40.79 -7.75 -0.59
C LEU A 490 42.20 -8.16 -1.03
N ARG A 491 42.85 -7.31 -1.84
CA ARG A 491 44.20 -7.57 -2.34
C ARG A 491 45.24 -7.61 -1.23
N LEU A 492 45.14 -6.73 -0.23
CA LEU A 492 46.10 -6.63 0.87
C LEU A 492 46.03 -7.84 1.81
N TYR A 493 44.81 -8.21 2.22
CA TYR A 493 44.57 -9.24 3.23
C TYR A 493 44.58 -10.68 2.65
N TYR A 494 44.18 -10.86 1.38
CA TYR A 494 43.95 -12.20 0.78
C TYR A 494 44.74 -12.50 -0.51
N THR A 495 45.67 -11.62 -0.94
CA THR A 495 46.52 -11.88 -2.13
C THR A 495 47.96 -11.37 -1.96
N ASP A 496 48.88 -11.78 -2.82
CA ASP A 496 50.23 -11.19 -2.89
C ASP A 496 50.36 -9.91 -3.74
N ASN A 497 49.24 -9.40 -4.25
CA ASN A 497 49.20 -8.22 -5.11
C ASN A 497 49.22 -6.89 -4.32
N VAL A 498 50.19 -6.69 -3.43
CA VAL A 498 50.34 -5.47 -2.60
C VAL A 498 50.40 -4.20 -3.47
N SER A 499 51.19 -4.23 -4.55
CA SER A 499 51.25 -3.13 -5.52
C SER A 499 49.91 -2.91 -6.24
N GLY A 500 49.10 -3.95 -6.41
CA GLY A 500 47.73 -3.86 -6.91
C GLY A 500 46.74 -3.32 -5.88
N ALA A 501 46.95 -3.53 -4.58
CA ALA A 501 46.17 -2.89 -3.51
C ALA A 501 46.38 -1.37 -3.54
N ILE A 502 47.65 -0.92 -3.56
CA ILE A 502 48.02 0.50 -3.71
C ILE A 502 47.37 1.12 -4.97
N ARG A 503 47.44 0.43 -6.13
CA ARG A 503 46.80 0.91 -7.37
C ARG A 503 45.27 0.97 -7.30
N SER A 504 44.61 -0.02 -6.69
CA SER A 504 43.15 0.02 -6.46
C SER A 504 42.77 1.22 -5.59
N TYR A 505 43.52 1.44 -4.51
CA TYR A 505 43.27 2.52 -3.58
C TYR A 505 43.42 3.91 -4.23
N LEU A 506 44.54 4.16 -4.92
CA LEU A 506 44.77 5.43 -5.63
C LEU A 506 43.75 5.65 -6.76
N LYS A 507 43.19 4.57 -7.35
CA LYS A 507 42.07 4.65 -8.29
C LYS A 507 40.78 5.14 -7.60
N ALA A 508 40.54 4.76 -6.34
CA ALA A 508 39.40 5.26 -5.55
C ALA A 508 39.58 6.73 -5.16
N GLU A 509 40.76 7.11 -4.66
CA GLU A 509 41.07 8.50 -4.27
C GLU A 509 40.89 9.48 -5.43
N LYS A 510 41.24 9.08 -6.66
CA LYS A 510 40.98 9.86 -7.89
C LYS A 510 39.49 10.13 -8.17
N TYR A 511 38.56 9.39 -7.56
CA TYR A 511 37.12 9.63 -7.64
C TYR A 511 36.56 10.42 -6.43
N GLY A 512 37.42 10.97 -5.57
CA GLY A 512 36.99 11.79 -4.41
C GLY A 512 36.48 10.99 -3.21
N CYS A 513 36.82 9.71 -3.13
CA CYS A 513 36.48 8.85 -2.00
C CYS A 513 37.27 9.24 -0.74
N GLU A 514 36.60 9.20 0.42
CA GLU A 514 37.23 9.49 1.71
C GLU A 514 38.38 8.52 2.01
N ARG A 515 39.44 9.02 2.65
CA ARG A 515 40.72 8.31 2.75
C ARG A 515 40.72 7.32 3.93
N ASP A 516 40.37 6.05 3.69
CA ASP A 516 40.78 4.92 4.53
C ASP A 516 42.32 4.80 4.58
N SER A 517 42.91 5.58 5.47
CA SER A 517 44.35 5.72 5.58
C SER A 517 45.01 4.43 6.12
N ALA A 518 44.27 3.60 6.85
CA ALA A 518 44.76 2.34 7.43
C ALA A 518 45.18 1.34 6.36
N THR A 519 44.28 1.02 5.42
CA THR A 519 44.57 0.04 4.35
C THR A 519 45.70 0.50 3.45
N LEU A 520 45.78 1.81 3.12
CA LEU A 520 46.88 2.32 2.29
C LEU A 520 48.21 2.37 3.04
N ALA A 521 48.23 2.79 4.32
CA ALA A 521 49.45 2.78 5.14
C ALA A 521 50.01 1.36 5.29
N LEU A 522 49.17 0.37 5.60
CA LEU A 522 49.56 -1.04 5.65
C LEU A 522 50.08 -1.56 4.31
N ALA A 523 49.48 -1.15 3.18
CA ALA A 523 49.99 -1.53 1.87
C ALA A 523 51.39 -0.95 1.59
N TYR A 524 51.71 0.25 2.08
CA TYR A 524 53.07 0.80 2.03
C TYR A 524 54.03 0.10 3.01
N TYR A 525 53.65 -0.18 4.26
CA TYR A 525 54.48 -0.98 5.18
C TYR A 525 54.74 -2.40 4.64
N MET A 526 53.75 -3.05 4.00
CA MET A 526 53.94 -4.33 3.31
C MET A 526 54.88 -4.23 2.12
N ARG A 527 54.80 -3.14 1.32
CA ARG A 527 55.77 -2.89 0.24
C ARG A 527 57.18 -2.76 0.82
N TRP A 528 57.36 -1.97 1.87
CA TRP A 528 58.65 -1.80 2.53
C TRP A 528 59.20 -3.12 3.08
N ALA A 529 58.39 -3.88 3.82
CA ALA A 529 58.79 -5.16 4.43
C ALA A 529 59.07 -6.28 3.41
N ASN A 530 58.71 -6.08 2.14
CA ASN A 530 59.11 -6.93 1.02
C ASN A 530 60.38 -6.39 0.34
N LEU A 531 60.48 -5.08 0.11
CA LEU A 531 61.68 -4.45 -0.47
C LEU A 531 62.91 -4.64 0.42
N SER A 532 62.79 -4.51 1.74
CA SER A 532 63.91 -4.63 2.69
C SER A 532 64.52 -6.03 2.78
N LYS A 533 63.86 -7.05 2.19
CA LYS A 533 64.36 -8.41 2.03
C LYS A 533 65.04 -8.66 0.68
N LEU A 534 64.91 -7.72 -0.26
CA LEU A 534 65.26 -7.89 -1.68
C LEU A 534 66.23 -6.82 -2.20
N SER A 535 66.37 -5.69 -1.52
CA SER A 535 67.10 -4.52 -2.01
C SER A 535 67.73 -3.70 -0.88
N ASN A 536 68.99 -3.31 -1.09
CA ASN A 536 69.70 -2.37 -0.23
C ASN A 536 69.50 -0.89 -0.66
N ASN A 537 68.51 -0.60 -1.52
CA ASN A 537 68.20 0.76 -1.96
C ASN A 537 67.51 1.56 -0.84
N THR A 538 68.32 2.20 0.01
CA THR A 538 67.86 2.99 1.17
C THR A 538 66.85 4.07 0.78
N LEU A 539 67.06 4.78 -0.34
CA LEU A 539 66.16 5.86 -0.79
C LEU A 539 64.73 5.38 -1.09
N GLU A 540 64.56 4.23 -1.75
CA GLU A 540 63.20 3.69 -1.99
C GLU A 540 62.57 3.16 -0.70
N LEU A 541 63.38 2.58 0.19
CA LEU A 541 62.91 2.11 1.50
C LEU A 541 62.42 3.27 2.37
N GLU A 542 63.22 4.32 2.52
CA GLU A 542 62.91 5.54 3.24
C GLU A 542 61.67 6.24 2.67
N GLU A 543 61.58 6.39 1.34
CA GLU A 543 60.41 7.02 0.72
C GLU A 543 59.13 6.19 0.92
N THR A 544 59.24 4.86 0.96
CA THR A 544 58.12 3.95 1.20
C THR A 544 57.66 4.01 2.66
N VAL A 545 58.57 4.04 3.64
CA VAL A 545 58.22 4.22 5.07
C VAL A 545 57.62 5.60 5.30
N ARG A 546 58.22 6.67 4.75
CA ARG A 546 57.71 8.04 4.88
C ARG A 546 56.29 8.18 4.33
N LYS A 547 55.95 7.46 3.25
CA LYS A 547 54.56 7.36 2.74
C LYS A 547 53.65 6.59 3.71
N ALA A 548 54.12 5.49 4.29
CA ALA A 548 53.36 4.70 5.25
C ALA A 548 53.04 5.51 6.53
N ASP A 549 54.04 6.15 7.15
CA ASP A 549 53.85 6.94 8.38
C ASP A 549 53.04 8.23 8.14
N LEU A 550 53.16 8.89 6.98
CA LEU A 550 52.33 10.05 6.61
C LEU A 550 50.84 9.68 6.45
N LEU A 551 50.54 8.40 6.21
CA LEU A 551 49.19 7.86 6.05
C LEU A 551 48.72 7.06 7.27
N ALA A 552 49.60 6.81 8.24
CA ALA A 552 49.28 6.00 9.41
C ALA A 552 48.17 6.69 10.24
N PRO A 553 47.02 6.03 10.47
CA PRO A 553 46.08 6.48 11.49
C PRO A 553 46.66 6.24 12.89
N GLU A 554 45.91 6.65 13.91
CA GLU A 554 46.24 6.36 15.32
C GLU A 554 46.54 4.86 15.53
N ASP A 555 47.56 4.53 16.33
CA ASP A 555 48.14 3.18 16.46
C ASP A 555 47.10 2.06 16.61
N ALA A 556 46.03 2.30 17.37
CA ALA A 556 44.93 1.37 17.56
C ALA A 556 44.29 0.90 16.25
N VAL A 557 44.04 1.82 15.31
CA VAL A 557 43.42 1.53 14.01
C VAL A 557 44.41 0.81 13.10
N LEU A 558 45.67 1.27 13.08
CA LEU A 558 46.73 0.67 12.27
C LEU A 558 47.03 -0.77 12.68
N LEU A 559 47.14 -1.04 13.99
CA LEU A 559 47.46 -2.36 14.53
C LEU A 559 46.24 -3.30 14.50
N TYR A 560 45.02 -2.78 14.67
CA TYR A 560 43.81 -3.55 14.40
C TYR A 560 43.75 -4.02 12.95
N ALA A 561 43.94 -3.10 12.00
CA ALA A 561 43.93 -3.43 10.58
C ALA A 561 45.08 -4.39 10.21
N ALA A 562 46.26 -4.26 10.82
CA ALA A 562 47.34 -5.24 10.67
C ALA A 562 46.91 -6.64 11.13
N ALA A 563 46.17 -6.75 12.24
CA ALA A 563 45.73 -8.03 12.80
C ALA A 563 44.60 -8.74 12.02
N ILE A 564 43.96 -8.10 11.03
CA ILE A 564 42.82 -8.68 10.29
C ILE A 564 43.15 -10.01 9.60
N SER A 565 44.38 -10.18 9.10
CA SER A 565 44.78 -11.39 8.36
C SER A 565 46.11 -11.95 8.82
N ALA A 566 46.30 -13.26 8.70
CA ALA A 566 47.57 -13.92 9.00
C ALA A 566 48.74 -13.34 8.17
N LYS A 567 48.44 -12.82 6.97
CA LYS A 567 49.41 -12.12 6.14
C LYS A 567 49.81 -10.76 6.72
N THR A 568 48.85 -9.88 7.03
CA THR A 568 49.16 -8.52 7.52
C THR A 568 49.66 -8.54 8.96
N SER A 569 49.33 -9.56 9.74
CA SER A 569 49.79 -9.71 11.13
C SER A 569 51.32 -9.79 11.26
N SER A 570 52.01 -10.24 10.21
CA SER A 570 53.49 -10.25 10.17
C SER A 570 54.11 -8.86 10.25
N LEU A 571 53.34 -7.78 10.02
CA LEU A 571 53.78 -6.40 10.25
C LEU A 571 53.74 -6.00 11.72
N ILE A 572 52.98 -6.65 12.61
CA ILE A 572 52.79 -6.17 13.99
C ILE A 572 54.13 -6.05 14.74
N PRO A 573 55.04 -7.05 14.73
CA PRO A 573 56.36 -6.90 15.36
C PRO A 573 57.19 -5.75 14.78
N VAL A 574 57.09 -5.51 13.47
CA VAL A 574 57.78 -4.41 12.75
C VAL A 574 57.23 -3.05 13.18
N LEU A 575 55.90 -2.92 13.28
CA LEU A 575 55.25 -1.68 13.69
C LEU A 575 55.57 -1.33 15.16
N LEU A 576 55.63 -2.34 16.04
CA LEU A 576 56.01 -2.17 17.44
C LEU A 576 57.50 -1.81 17.60
N ALA A 577 58.39 -2.41 16.79
CA ALA A 577 59.80 -2.01 16.71
C ALA A 577 59.96 -0.56 16.21
N ASN A 578 59.14 -0.15 15.23
CA ASN A 578 59.04 1.23 14.74
C ASN A 578 58.20 2.15 15.66
N GLY A 579 58.18 1.87 16.97
CA GLY A 579 57.69 2.76 18.02
C GLY A 579 56.17 2.84 18.21
N LYS A 580 55.36 2.20 17.35
CA LYS A 580 53.90 2.09 17.56
C LYS A 580 53.63 1.29 18.84
N LYS A 581 52.50 1.53 19.52
CA LYS A 581 52.21 1.01 20.87
C LYS A 581 50.87 0.26 20.88
N ILE A 582 50.91 -1.02 21.23
CA ILE A 582 49.78 -1.95 21.03
C ILE A 582 48.50 -1.58 21.79
N ASP A 583 48.65 -1.06 23.01
CA ASP A 583 47.54 -0.59 23.86
C ASP A 583 47.45 0.95 23.93
N ARG A 584 48.01 1.68 22.95
CA ARG A 584 47.69 3.11 22.79
C ARG A 584 46.25 3.22 22.28
N PRO A 585 45.32 3.87 23.01
CA PRO A 585 43.98 4.10 22.50
C PRO A 585 43.99 5.13 21.38
N ASP A 586 42.96 5.11 20.55
CA ASP A 586 42.61 6.20 19.65
C ASP A 586 41.95 7.37 20.41
N SER A 587 41.65 8.43 19.68
CA SER A 587 40.92 9.63 20.13
C SER A 587 39.52 9.39 20.77
N ARG A 588 39.00 8.15 20.75
CA ARG A 588 37.74 7.71 21.39
C ARG A 588 37.93 6.73 22.54
N GLY A 589 39.18 6.49 22.96
CA GLY A 589 39.52 5.50 23.99
C GLY A 589 39.62 4.05 23.48
N MET A 590 39.49 3.80 22.17
CA MET A 590 39.48 2.44 21.61
C MET A 590 40.90 1.97 21.26
N THR A 591 41.33 0.83 21.78
CA THR A 591 42.58 0.17 21.37
C THR A 591 42.36 -0.80 20.20
N ALA A 592 43.45 -1.28 19.60
CA ALA A 592 43.39 -2.32 18.58
C ALA A 592 42.62 -3.56 19.05
N LEU A 593 42.82 -3.96 20.31
CA LEU A 593 42.11 -5.07 20.93
C LEU A 593 40.60 -4.81 21.01
N LEU A 594 40.19 -3.64 21.52
CA LEU A 594 38.78 -3.26 21.62
C LEU A 594 38.10 -3.22 20.24
N TYR A 595 38.79 -2.75 19.20
CA TYR A 595 38.31 -2.81 17.82
C TYR A 595 38.08 -4.25 17.34
N SER A 596 39.03 -5.15 17.57
CA SER A 596 38.88 -6.56 17.16
C SER A 596 37.68 -7.25 17.82
N ILE A 597 37.42 -6.93 19.10
CA ILE A 597 36.32 -7.50 19.89
C ILE A 597 34.97 -6.95 19.42
N ALA A 598 34.86 -5.62 19.26
CA ALA A 598 33.64 -4.96 18.80
C ALA A 598 33.19 -5.41 17.40
N ASN A 599 34.15 -5.72 16.51
CA ASN A 599 33.90 -6.28 15.18
C ASN A 599 33.79 -7.82 15.17
N GLN A 600 33.87 -8.48 16.34
CA GLN A 600 33.83 -9.94 16.51
C GLN A 600 34.91 -10.72 15.74
N HIS A 601 36.04 -10.08 15.42
CA HIS A 601 37.14 -10.64 14.64
C HIS A 601 38.06 -11.52 15.49
N ILE A 602 37.59 -12.73 15.85
CA ILE A 602 38.29 -13.75 16.66
C ILE A 602 39.79 -13.91 16.29
N PHE A 603 40.10 -13.99 14.99
CA PHE A 603 41.48 -14.10 14.51
C PHE A 603 42.34 -12.89 14.89
N ALA A 604 41.84 -11.67 14.67
CA ALA A 604 42.53 -10.44 14.98
C ALA A 604 42.69 -10.27 16.50
N THR A 605 41.67 -10.61 17.29
CA THR A 605 41.74 -10.60 18.75
C THR A 605 42.82 -11.54 19.26
N ARG A 606 42.86 -12.81 18.79
CA ARG A 606 43.90 -13.77 19.19
C ARG A 606 45.30 -13.29 18.79
N THR A 607 45.43 -12.74 17.59
CA THR A 607 46.69 -12.16 17.06
C THR A 607 47.21 -11.01 17.93
N LEU A 608 46.34 -10.09 18.36
CA LEU A 608 46.72 -8.93 19.18
C LEU A 608 47.10 -9.36 20.61
N LEU A 609 46.35 -10.29 21.20
CA LEU A 609 46.68 -10.87 22.51
C LEU A 609 48.03 -11.61 22.48
N GLN A 610 48.29 -12.40 21.43
CA GLN A 610 49.60 -13.03 21.19
C GLN A 610 50.73 -12.01 20.95
N SER A 611 50.40 -10.83 20.43
CA SER A 611 51.34 -9.71 20.23
C SER A 611 51.52 -8.83 21.49
N GLY A 612 50.89 -9.19 22.62
CA GLY A 612 51.08 -8.53 23.92
C GLY A 612 50.03 -7.49 24.32
N SER A 613 48.87 -7.42 23.65
CA SER A 613 47.78 -6.53 24.09
C SER A 613 47.20 -6.96 25.45
N SER A 614 46.98 -6.00 26.33
CA SER A 614 46.47 -6.25 27.69
C SER A 614 44.99 -6.58 27.71
N VAL A 615 44.68 -7.86 27.95
CA VAL A 615 43.32 -8.44 27.97
C VAL A 615 42.37 -7.79 29.01
N ASN A 616 42.91 -7.14 30.04
CA ASN A 616 42.15 -6.54 31.14
C ASN A 616 42.19 -5.01 31.15
N ARG A 617 42.84 -4.37 30.16
CA ARG A 617 43.02 -2.92 30.17
C ARG A 617 41.75 -2.20 29.71
N ALA A 618 41.08 -1.56 30.66
CA ALA A 618 39.89 -0.76 30.44
C ALA A 618 40.22 0.73 30.22
N TYR A 619 39.29 1.44 29.56
CA TYR A 619 39.35 2.86 29.25
C TYR A 619 37.99 3.52 29.52
N GLU A 620 38.00 4.79 29.90
CA GLU A 620 36.78 5.60 30.00
C GLU A 620 36.88 6.79 29.04
N PHE A 621 35.83 7.02 28.25
CA PHE A 621 35.73 8.12 27.30
C PHE A 621 34.27 8.57 27.18
N GLU A 622 34.02 9.88 27.31
CA GLU A 622 32.67 10.49 27.31
C GLU A 622 31.68 9.79 28.30
N GLY A 623 32.17 9.38 29.48
CA GLY A 623 31.38 8.66 30.49
C GLY A 623 30.99 7.24 30.10
N ARG A 624 31.58 6.69 29.03
CA ARG A 624 31.44 5.28 28.61
C ARG A 624 32.68 4.51 29.01
N PHE A 625 32.47 3.36 29.64
CA PHE A 625 33.53 2.45 30.07
C PHE A 625 33.69 1.30 29.06
N TYR A 626 34.90 1.12 28.56
CA TYR A 626 35.26 0.11 27.57
C TYR A 626 36.27 -0.87 28.20
N ALA A 627 35.86 -2.13 28.36
CA ALA A 627 36.73 -3.22 28.78
C ALA A 627 36.58 -4.41 27.83
N PRO A 628 37.65 -5.16 27.49
CA PRO A 628 37.58 -6.25 26.51
C PRO A 628 36.45 -7.27 26.78
N LEU A 629 36.35 -7.75 28.02
CA LEU A 629 35.34 -8.73 28.42
C LEU A 629 33.92 -8.15 28.46
N LEU A 630 33.77 -6.84 28.73
CA LEU A 630 32.47 -6.14 28.71
C LEU A 630 31.92 -6.04 27.29
N ILE A 631 32.75 -5.68 26.30
CA ILE A 631 32.33 -5.62 24.88
C ILE A 631 32.00 -7.03 24.35
N ALA A 632 32.76 -8.06 24.78
CA ALA A 632 32.49 -9.45 24.42
C ALA A 632 31.14 -9.97 24.98
N LEU A 633 30.74 -9.52 26.18
CA LEU A 633 29.40 -9.79 26.73
C LEU A 633 28.29 -9.02 26.01
N GLN A 634 28.51 -7.73 25.71
CA GLN A 634 27.56 -6.90 24.95
C GLN A 634 27.30 -7.39 23.52
N THR A 635 28.22 -8.20 22.96
CA THR A 635 28.08 -8.85 21.65
C THR A 635 27.60 -10.30 21.75
N GLU A 636 27.37 -10.82 22.96
CA GLU A 636 26.97 -12.21 23.28
C GLU A 636 27.85 -13.31 22.66
N ASN A 637 29.06 -12.95 22.18
CA ASN A 637 29.90 -13.85 21.41
C ASN A 637 30.68 -14.79 22.35
N LYS A 638 30.13 -16.00 22.53
CA LYS A 638 30.70 -17.07 23.39
C LYS A 638 32.14 -17.40 23.08
N ASP A 639 32.54 -17.40 21.81
CA ASP A 639 33.90 -17.76 21.40
C ASP A 639 34.89 -16.61 21.60
N MET A 640 34.44 -15.37 21.50
CA MET A 640 35.20 -14.19 21.91
C MET A 640 35.42 -14.18 23.43
N ILE A 641 34.39 -14.51 24.22
CA ILE A 641 34.50 -14.64 25.69
C ILE A 641 35.46 -15.77 26.07
N ARG A 642 35.37 -16.94 25.43
CA ARG A 642 36.31 -18.06 25.62
C ARG A 642 37.75 -17.64 25.31
N LEU A 643 37.98 -17.01 24.16
CA LEU A 643 39.29 -16.48 23.76
C LEU A 643 39.85 -15.49 24.79
N LEU A 644 39.05 -14.57 25.31
CA LEU A 644 39.52 -13.62 26.32
C LEU A 644 39.90 -14.34 27.63
N LEU A 645 39.11 -15.33 28.06
CA LEU A 645 39.41 -16.12 29.25
C LEU A 645 40.64 -17.04 29.06
N GLU A 646 40.90 -17.58 27.86
CA GLU A 646 42.15 -18.30 27.53
C GLU A 646 43.40 -17.44 27.80
N PHE A 647 43.31 -16.12 27.56
CA PHE A 647 44.37 -15.14 27.81
C PHE A 647 44.30 -14.50 29.22
N LYS A 648 43.52 -15.08 30.14
CA LYS A 648 43.34 -14.63 31.53
C LYS A 648 42.60 -13.29 31.70
N ALA A 649 41.51 -13.12 30.95
CA ALA A 649 40.54 -12.06 31.23
C ALA A 649 39.93 -12.21 32.63
N ASP A 650 39.83 -11.10 33.37
CA ASP A 650 39.35 -11.04 34.75
C ASP A 650 37.85 -10.66 34.79
N PRO A 651 36.95 -11.56 35.24
CA PRO A 651 35.52 -11.27 35.38
C PRO A 651 35.17 -10.41 36.60
N SER A 652 36.12 -10.20 37.52
CA SER A 652 35.94 -9.44 38.76
C SER A 652 36.18 -7.93 38.59
N VAL A 653 36.66 -7.48 37.41
CA VAL A 653 36.81 -6.06 37.07
C VAL A 653 35.53 -5.30 37.39
N ARG A 654 35.66 -4.26 38.21
CA ARG A 654 34.55 -3.38 38.60
C ARG A 654 34.29 -2.32 37.54
N LEU A 655 33.01 -2.16 37.22
CA LEU A 655 32.47 -1.13 36.35
C LEU A 655 32.21 0.16 37.17
N PRO A 656 32.04 1.35 36.53
CA PRO A 656 31.80 2.60 37.24
C PRO A 656 30.54 2.62 38.13
N ASN A 657 29.57 1.73 37.89
CA ASN A 657 28.39 1.56 38.74
C ASN A 657 28.63 0.64 39.96
N GLY A 658 29.86 0.20 40.20
CA GLY A 658 30.26 -0.65 41.32
C GLY A 658 30.05 -2.15 41.12
N LEU A 659 29.32 -2.57 40.07
CA LEU A 659 29.14 -3.99 39.74
C LEU A 659 30.42 -4.57 39.12
N THR A 660 30.68 -5.84 39.37
CA THR A 660 31.63 -6.63 38.57
C THR A 660 31.03 -7.02 37.23
N ILE A 661 31.88 -7.37 36.26
CA ILE A 661 31.44 -7.89 34.95
C ILE A 661 30.61 -9.18 35.12
N GLU A 662 30.97 -10.06 36.06
CA GLU A 662 30.15 -11.24 36.40
C GLU A 662 28.76 -10.87 36.93
N GLN A 663 28.67 -9.91 37.85
CA GLN A 663 27.37 -9.46 38.41
C GLN A 663 26.47 -8.81 37.35
N LEU A 664 27.04 -8.11 36.36
CA LEU A 664 26.27 -7.57 35.24
C LEU A 664 25.68 -8.70 34.39
N ALA A 665 26.47 -9.71 34.03
CA ALA A 665 25.97 -10.90 33.31
C ALA A 665 24.87 -11.64 34.11
N GLN A 666 24.92 -11.60 35.44
CA GLN A 666 23.87 -12.15 36.31
C GLN A 666 22.58 -11.34 36.26
N GLN A 667 22.66 -10.01 36.30
CA GLN A 667 21.48 -9.14 36.15
C GLN A 667 20.84 -9.23 34.76
N MET A 668 21.64 -9.49 33.72
CA MET A 668 21.16 -9.69 32.34
C MET A 668 20.59 -11.10 32.07
N GLY A 669 20.60 -12.00 33.07
CA GLY A 669 20.07 -13.37 32.92
C GLY A 669 20.90 -14.27 32.00
N MET A 670 22.16 -13.94 31.75
CA MET A 670 23.03 -14.62 30.77
C MET A 670 23.63 -15.92 31.34
N GLU A 671 22.76 -16.88 31.71
CA GLU A 671 23.14 -18.12 32.41
C GLU A 671 24.33 -18.86 31.79
N GLU A 672 24.36 -19.04 30.47
CA GLU A 672 25.42 -19.81 29.81
C GLU A 672 26.76 -19.07 29.84
N LEU A 673 26.74 -17.73 29.78
CA LEU A 673 27.93 -16.91 29.89
C LEU A 673 28.44 -16.88 31.33
N LEU A 674 27.54 -16.82 32.32
CA LEU A 674 27.90 -16.97 33.74
C LEU A 674 28.59 -18.30 34.04
N ARG A 675 28.13 -19.40 33.41
CA ARG A 675 28.79 -20.72 33.53
C ARG A 675 30.19 -20.72 32.91
N LEU A 676 30.45 -19.93 31.86
CA LEU A 676 31.79 -19.77 31.29
C LEU A 676 32.70 -18.92 32.19
N LEU A 677 32.21 -17.78 32.70
CA LEU A 677 32.96 -16.91 33.60
C LEU A 677 33.36 -17.64 34.89
N LYS A 678 32.39 -18.28 35.57
CA LYS A 678 32.60 -18.98 36.85
C LYS A 678 33.49 -20.21 36.78
N ARG A 679 33.65 -20.81 35.60
CA ARG A 679 34.50 -22.01 35.43
C ARG A 679 35.99 -21.66 35.34
N ASN A 680 36.31 -20.39 35.06
CA ASN A 680 37.68 -19.91 34.89
C ASN A 680 38.10 -18.89 35.96
N SER A 681 37.23 -18.53 36.92
CA SER A 681 37.57 -17.69 38.08
C SER A 681 38.03 -18.49 39.32
N SER A 682 38.27 -19.79 39.16
CA SER A 682 38.67 -20.72 40.23
C SER A 682 40.04 -21.37 40.01
N VAL A 683 40.94 -20.68 39.29
CA VAL A 683 42.34 -21.06 38.98
C VAL A 683 43.22 -19.82 38.97
#